data_AF-A0A2P4X8I3-F1
#
_entry.id   AF-A0A2P4X8I3-F1
#
_cell.length_a   1.000
_cell.length_b   1.000
_cell.length_c   1.000
_cell.angle_alpha   90.00
_cell.angle_beta   90.00
_cell.angle_gamma   90.00
#
_symmetry.space_group_name_H-M   'P 1'
#
loop_
_entity.id
_entity.type
_entity.pdbx_description
1 polymer ?
#
loop_
_entity_poly.entity_id
_entity_poly.type
_entity_poly.pdbx_seq_one_letter_code
_entity_poly.pdbx_strand_id
1 'polypeptide(L)'
;MTKESFFTLEDIKISFNLFCCVCGIGTLGLPGNFARAGPVFASIAMAFMVFANVYASIAMSKVMLLAPATVVTFGDLGEWAMGKTGRWLCTGSQIVSCVLIPCVFLVLGGGLLDGLFPDAFSPTVWIILMATMVLPLCLVPTLKEGSGVAFAGCVGTLVADVIGVAVVMHGMRGHPSIPETNVSLSQVAGTFGNLALSYGAGIIIPDLQRQHSEPHRMPRVITFTMVIISILFVVLSVVPFTSAGCQISGNILYTIYPDSSTGLTSLGFKPNWGAVVLAYLAMQLHITTAFSVLLNPAFYMAEFVVLGMHKQTKTEDAERGLQYVESASPADDIVKQIDATPVVGEHKCHCNCHDDTDKEAAEYRGANAIKYVVLRICITVILVILSILFKDHFSDFADFVGSSSLTMSCILLPVAFYLIKAWSNIPNIEKVAAVVVLVVCFVLGCYSTYTAGKNLFAPSDSDAAFPYCEPEYQNIVFYNYTAEHETDLVFALNVKAAISATVLVLLISNSTSSTTALQNTSSLSTELSRTMAKGPFLTLEDFKSCFNLFCCIYGIGTLGMPGNFARAGPTLACFALAFMAFANTYSSIVMSKVMLLAPRSVNTFGDLGEWSMGKTGRYLCVVSQMGSSLLIPCVFLILGGQLLDGLFPDAWSQNTWTIFMALMVLPVCLVPTLKEGSGAAFAGCFGTILADIIGVSVVMYGMRGHPSVPFPDLKFEQVANMFGNLSLAYGAGIIIPDLQRQHSDPSRMPRVVGVTVIFVSCLFLILSSTAYSAVGCQISGNLLFTIYPDSATGMTSLGFK
;
A
#
# COMPACT_ATOMS: atom_id res chain seq x y z
N MET A 1 -11.97 10.89 -42.10
CA MET A 1 -10.83 10.48 -41.25
C MET A 1 -10.74 11.45 -40.08
N THR A 2 -11.40 11.12 -38.97
CA THR A 2 -11.15 11.78 -37.69
C THR A 2 -9.70 11.48 -37.32
N LYS A 3 -8.95 12.53 -36.94
CA LYS A 3 -7.56 12.43 -36.52
C LYS A 3 -7.56 11.60 -35.22
N GLU A 4 -7.23 10.31 -35.29
CA GLU A 4 -7.07 9.51 -34.08
C GLU A 4 -6.07 10.22 -33.17
N SER A 5 -6.42 10.41 -31.90
CA SER A 5 -5.49 11.07 -30.98
C SER A 5 -4.25 10.19 -30.83
N PHE A 6 -3.08 10.81 -30.84
CA PHE A 6 -1.82 10.09 -30.70
C PHE A 6 -1.71 9.39 -29.34
N PHE A 7 -2.40 9.94 -28.33
CA PHE A 7 -2.49 9.44 -26.96
C PHE A 7 -3.87 9.77 -26.38
N THR A 8 -4.53 8.82 -25.72
CA THR A 8 -5.86 9.02 -25.09
C THR A 8 -5.75 9.19 -23.56
N LEU A 9 -6.86 9.54 -22.89
CA LEU A 9 -6.92 9.52 -21.43
C LEU A 9 -6.80 8.11 -20.83
N GLU A 10 -7.26 7.08 -21.55
CA GLU A 10 -7.08 5.68 -21.16
C GLU A 10 -5.61 5.29 -21.25
N ASP A 11 -4.93 5.68 -22.34
CA ASP A 11 -3.50 5.47 -22.55
C ASP A 11 -2.68 6.10 -21.41
N ILE A 12 -3.05 7.31 -20.95
CA ILE A 12 -2.41 7.98 -19.79
C ILE A 12 -2.62 7.18 -18.51
N LYS A 13 -3.83 6.68 -18.25
CA LYS A 13 -4.12 5.88 -17.04
C LYS A 13 -3.31 4.58 -17.01
N ILE A 14 -3.22 3.89 -18.14
CA ILE A 14 -2.45 2.65 -18.25
C ILE A 14 -0.94 2.93 -18.17
N SER A 15 -0.46 4.02 -18.79
CA SER A 15 0.92 4.49 -18.63
C SER A 15 1.26 4.76 -17.18
N PHE A 16 0.34 5.38 -16.45
CA PHE A 16 0.50 5.68 -15.05
C PHE A 16 0.56 4.40 -14.20
N ASN A 17 -0.32 3.44 -14.44
CA ASN A 17 -0.28 2.14 -13.77
C ASN A 17 1.04 1.41 -14.04
N LEU A 18 1.52 1.43 -15.29
CA LEU A 18 2.81 0.86 -15.67
C LEU A 18 3.97 1.60 -14.98
N PHE A 19 3.92 2.93 -14.90
CA PHE A 19 4.90 3.74 -14.17
C PHE A 19 4.95 3.37 -12.69
N CYS A 20 3.80 3.26 -12.03
CA CYS A 20 3.70 2.86 -10.63
C CYS A 20 4.21 1.45 -10.36
N CYS A 21 4.10 0.53 -11.33
CA CYS A 21 4.60 -0.83 -11.18
C CYS A 21 6.13 -0.93 -11.28
N VAL A 22 6.77 -0.06 -12.07
CA VAL A 22 8.22 -0.09 -12.30
C VAL A 22 8.97 0.78 -11.29
N CYS A 23 8.38 1.91 -10.89
CA CYS A 23 8.95 2.76 -9.85
C CYS A 23 8.74 2.10 -8.48
N GLY A 24 9.81 1.54 -7.92
CA GLY A 24 9.81 0.90 -6.62
C GLY A 24 11.22 0.59 -6.16
N ILE A 25 11.40 -0.46 -5.36
CA ILE A 25 12.67 -0.85 -4.74
C ILE A 25 13.91 -0.85 -5.66
N GLY A 26 13.73 -1.10 -6.97
CA GLY A 26 14.81 -1.10 -7.95
C GLY A 26 15.52 0.25 -8.07
N THR A 27 14.81 1.38 -7.89
CA THR A 27 15.40 2.72 -7.98
C THR A 27 16.51 2.93 -6.96
N LEU A 28 16.35 2.36 -5.77
CA LEU A 28 17.29 2.49 -4.65
C LEU A 28 18.66 1.86 -4.91
N GLY A 29 18.71 0.84 -5.77
CA GLY A 29 19.94 0.12 -6.11
C GLY A 29 20.72 0.73 -7.27
N LEU A 30 20.10 1.64 -8.03
CA LEU A 30 20.73 2.20 -9.22
C LEU A 30 22.01 3.02 -8.94
N PRO A 31 22.08 3.86 -7.89
CA PRO A 31 23.33 4.52 -7.50
C PRO A 31 24.45 3.51 -7.18
N GLY A 32 24.10 2.41 -6.51
CA GLY A 32 25.03 1.33 -6.19
C GLY A 32 25.60 0.64 -7.43
N ASN A 33 24.83 0.55 -8.53
CA ASN A 33 25.33 0.02 -9.80
C ASN A 33 26.42 0.90 -10.40
N PHE A 34 26.28 2.23 -10.29
CA PHE A 34 27.32 3.18 -10.72
C PHE A 34 28.55 3.12 -9.82
N ALA A 35 28.37 2.97 -8.50
CA ALA A 35 29.47 2.74 -7.58
C ALA A 35 30.24 1.44 -7.90
N ARG A 36 29.52 0.36 -8.23
CA ARG A 36 30.07 -0.98 -8.55
C ARG A 36 30.78 -1.04 -9.91
N ALA A 37 30.21 -0.46 -10.97
CA ALA A 37 30.72 -0.60 -12.34
C ALA A 37 31.42 0.65 -12.90
N GLY A 38 31.42 1.75 -12.14
CA GLY A 38 31.91 3.05 -12.62
C GLY A 38 30.94 3.70 -13.64
N PRO A 39 31.10 4.99 -13.93
CA PRO A 39 30.09 5.76 -14.65
C PRO A 39 29.95 5.34 -16.12
N VAL A 40 31.06 4.96 -16.78
CA VAL A 40 31.05 4.58 -18.20
C VAL A 40 30.37 3.24 -18.40
N PHE A 41 30.83 2.18 -17.72
CA PHE A 41 30.27 0.84 -17.91
C PHE A 41 28.86 0.72 -17.32
N ALA A 42 28.56 1.38 -16.19
CA ALA A 42 27.19 1.43 -15.67
C ALA A 42 26.24 2.12 -16.64
N SER A 43 26.66 3.21 -17.30
CA SER A 43 25.83 3.88 -18.32
C SER A 43 25.59 3.01 -19.54
N ILE A 44 26.60 2.26 -20.00
CA ILE A 44 26.46 1.31 -21.12
C ILE A 44 25.51 0.17 -20.72
N ALA A 45 25.69 -0.41 -19.53
CA ALA A 45 24.85 -1.48 -19.01
C ALA A 45 23.39 -1.01 -18.86
N MET A 46 23.18 0.18 -18.30
CA MET A 46 21.86 0.79 -18.17
C MET A 46 21.22 1.05 -19.54
N ALA A 47 21.95 1.62 -20.51
CA ALA A 47 21.42 1.86 -21.86
C ALA A 47 21.05 0.55 -22.56
N PHE A 48 21.86 -0.50 -22.42
CA PHE A 48 21.53 -1.83 -22.92
C PHE A 48 20.28 -2.39 -22.24
N MET A 49 20.17 -2.26 -20.92
CA MET A 49 19.02 -2.76 -20.16
C MET A 49 17.72 -2.02 -20.46
N VAL A 50 17.78 -0.71 -20.69
CA VAL A 50 16.67 0.09 -21.21
C VAL A 50 16.22 -0.49 -22.55
N PHE A 51 17.15 -0.66 -23.50
CA PHE A 51 16.83 -1.20 -24.81
C PHE A 51 16.22 -2.60 -24.72
N ALA A 52 16.85 -3.51 -23.97
CA ALA A 52 16.42 -4.90 -23.84
C ALA A 52 15.02 -5.02 -23.22
N ASN A 53 14.74 -4.28 -22.13
CA ASN A 53 13.44 -4.35 -21.45
C ASN A 53 12.33 -3.65 -22.23
N VAL A 54 12.60 -2.49 -22.84
CA VAL A 54 11.63 -1.82 -23.73
C VAL A 54 11.29 -2.74 -24.90
N TYR A 55 12.31 -3.30 -25.54
CA TYR A 55 12.13 -4.21 -26.66
C TYR A 55 11.34 -5.46 -26.27
N ALA A 56 11.71 -6.12 -25.17
CA ALA A 56 11.02 -7.32 -24.69
C ALA A 56 9.56 -7.04 -24.30
N SER A 57 9.29 -5.89 -23.68
CA SER A 57 7.94 -5.44 -23.32
C SER A 57 7.06 -5.22 -24.57
N ILE A 58 7.61 -4.56 -25.59
CA ILE A 58 6.93 -4.37 -26.88
C ILE A 58 6.74 -5.71 -27.60
N ALA A 59 7.76 -6.57 -27.59
CA ALA A 59 7.71 -7.90 -28.18
C ALA A 59 6.58 -8.72 -27.55
N MET A 60 6.46 -8.73 -26.22
CA MET A 60 5.35 -9.36 -25.52
C MET A 60 3.99 -8.85 -26.01
N SER A 61 3.83 -7.52 -26.05
CA SER A 61 2.61 -6.87 -26.50
C SER A 61 2.24 -7.26 -27.95
N LYS A 62 3.22 -7.25 -28.85
CA LYS A 62 3.06 -7.68 -30.25
C LYS A 62 2.67 -9.15 -30.36
N VAL A 63 3.30 -10.05 -29.61
CA VAL A 63 2.95 -11.48 -29.65
C VAL A 63 1.53 -11.71 -29.14
N MET A 64 1.11 -10.99 -28.10
CA MET A 64 -0.26 -11.05 -27.60
C MET A 64 -1.29 -10.55 -28.62
N LEU A 65 -0.96 -9.54 -29.43
CA LEU A 65 -1.82 -9.11 -30.53
C LEU A 65 -1.92 -10.13 -31.67
N LEU A 66 -0.92 -11.00 -31.82
CA LEU A 66 -0.91 -12.10 -32.79
C LEU A 66 -1.61 -13.36 -32.27
N ALA A 67 -1.76 -13.49 -30.96
CA ALA A 67 -2.30 -14.69 -30.33
C ALA A 67 -3.83 -14.78 -30.55
N PRO A 68 -4.38 -15.99 -30.72
CA PRO A 68 -5.83 -16.16 -30.79
C PRO A 68 -6.50 -15.78 -29.48
N ALA A 69 -7.79 -15.44 -29.52
CA ALA A 69 -8.56 -15.02 -28.34
C ALA A 69 -8.60 -16.05 -27.19
N THR A 70 -8.23 -17.30 -27.46
CA THR A 70 -8.09 -18.37 -26.46
C THR A 70 -6.83 -18.26 -25.59
N VAL A 71 -5.87 -17.43 -25.97
CA VAL A 71 -4.61 -17.21 -25.24
C VAL A 71 -4.80 -16.00 -24.32
N VAL A 72 -5.07 -16.27 -23.05
CA VAL A 72 -5.42 -15.24 -22.08
C VAL A 72 -4.24 -14.94 -21.15
N THR A 73 -3.60 -15.96 -20.58
CA THR A 73 -2.52 -15.77 -19.59
C THR A 73 -1.13 -15.83 -20.22
N PHE A 74 -0.11 -15.35 -19.48
CA PHE A 74 1.29 -15.50 -19.89
C PHE A 74 1.71 -16.98 -20.03
N GLY A 75 1.14 -17.86 -19.20
CA GLY A 75 1.29 -19.31 -19.33
C GLY A 75 0.68 -19.87 -20.61
N ASP A 76 -0.52 -19.41 -20.99
CA ASP A 76 -1.18 -19.82 -22.24
C ASP A 76 -0.41 -19.31 -23.47
N LEU A 77 0.20 -18.12 -23.36
CA LEU A 77 1.07 -17.56 -24.39
C LEU A 77 2.29 -18.47 -24.61
N GLY A 78 2.90 -18.94 -23.52
CA GLY A 78 3.98 -19.92 -23.56
C GLY A 78 3.53 -21.25 -24.17
N GLU A 79 2.33 -21.73 -23.83
CA GLU A 79 1.78 -22.96 -24.43
C GLU A 79 1.57 -22.82 -25.94
N TRP A 80 1.01 -21.70 -26.37
CA TRP A 80 0.79 -21.42 -27.78
C TRP A 80 2.11 -21.24 -28.55
N ALA A 81 3.12 -20.64 -27.91
CA ALA A 81 4.42 -20.37 -28.51
C ALA A 81 5.31 -21.61 -28.63
N MET A 82 5.46 -22.38 -27.55
CA MET A 82 6.44 -23.48 -27.42
C MET A 82 5.84 -24.79 -26.91
N GLY A 83 4.51 -24.92 -26.91
CA GLY A 83 3.82 -26.10 -26.37
C GLY A 83 3.94 -26.20 -24.84
N LYS A 84 3.75 -27.41 -24.31
CA LYS A 84 3.74 -27.66 -22.85
C LYS A 84 4.98 -27.14 -22.12
N THR A 85 6.15 -27.20 -22.76
CA THR A 85 7.40 -26.68 -22.21
C THR A 85 7.32 -25.16 -21.99
N GLY A 86 6.77 -24.41 -22.95
CA GLY A 86 6.59 -22.97 -22.81
C GLY A 86 5.63 -22.60 -21.68
N ARG A 87 4.54 -23.38 -21.51
CA ARG A 87 3.60 -23.20 -20.39
C ARG A 87 4.32 -23.34 -19.05
N TRP A 88 5.10 -24.40 -18.87
CA TRP A 88 5.85 -24.66 -17.64
C TRP A 88 6.92 -23.61 -17.39
N LEU A 89 7.62 -23.15 -18.43
CA LEU A 89 8.63 -22.09 -18.30
C LEU A 89 8.00 -20.77 -17.86
N CYS A 90 6.94 -20.30 -18.52
CA CYS A 90 6.23 -19.07 -18.14
C CYS A 90 5.66 -19.14 -16.73
N THR A 91 4.88 -20.19 -16.44
CA THR A 91 4.21 -20.33 -15.14
C THR A 91 5.23 -20.52 -14.01
N GLY A 92 6.26 -21.32 -14.24
CA GLY A 92 7.32 -21.55 -13.26
C GLY A 92 8.12 -20.28 -12.99
N SER A 93 8.57 -19.57 -14.02
CA SER A 93 9.34 -18.33 -13.84
C SER A 93 8.49 -17.24 -13.18
N GLN A 94 7.21 -17.12 -13.54
CA GLN A 94 6.29 -16.16 -12.95
C GLN A 94 6.01 -16.46 -11.46
N ILE A 95 5.75 -17.72 -11.10
CA ILE A 95 5.56 -18.12 -9.69
C ILE A 95 6.82 -17.81 -8.88
N VAL A 96 8.00 -18.15 -9.40
CA VAL A 96 9.26 -17.86 -8.72
C VAL A 96 9.44 -16.35 -8.54
N SER A 97 9.20 -15.53 -9.57
CA SER A 97 9.27 -14.06 -9.45
C SER A 97 8.28 -13.51 -8.43
N CYS A 98 7.02 -13.92 -8.50
CA CYS A 98 5.98 -13.46 -7.57
C CYS A 98 6.14 -13.97 -6.13
N VAL A 99 7.02 -14.94 -5.88
CA VAL A 99 7.39 -15.38 -4.52
C VAL A 99 8.64 -14.67 -4.04
N LEU A 100 9.69 -14.62 -4.87
CA LEU A 100 10.97 -14.06 -4.43
C LEU A 100 10.96 -12.53 -4.30
N ILE A 101 10.25 -11.79 -5.17
CA ILE A 101 10.17 -10.32 -5.06
C ILE A 101 9.53 -9.91 -3.72
N PRO A 102 8.38 -10.48 -3.29
CA PRO A 102 7.85 -10.24 -1.95
C PRO A 102 8.81 -10.58 -0.80
N CYS A 103 9.68 -11.59 -0.94
CA CYS A 103 10.72 -11.83 0.06
C CYS A 103 11.71 -10.65 0.17
N VAL A 104 12.15 -10.09 -0.97
CA VAL A 104 13.02 -8.90 -0.99
C VAL A 104 12.33 -7.73 -0.27
N PHE A 105 11.01 -7.60 -0.43
CA PHE A 105 10.20 -6.57 0.21
C PHE A 105 10.11 -6.76 1.73
N LEU A 106 9.93 -8.00 2.19
CA LEU A 106 9.92 -8.31 3.63
C LEU A 106 11.28 -8.05 4.28
N VAL A 107 12.37 -8.44 3.62
CA VAL A 107 13.73 -8.18 4.12
C VAL A 107 14.00 -6.67 4.18
N LEU A 108 13.71 -5.93 3.09
CA LEU A 108 13.91 -4.47 3.09
C LEU A 108 13.03 -3.80 4.14
N GLY A 109 11.73 -4.09 4.18
CA GLY A 109 10.81 -3.47 5.14
C GLY A 109 11.18 -3.78 6.59
N GLY A 110 11.59 -5.01 6.87
CA GLY A 110 12.13 -5.39 8.18
C GLY A 110 13.40 -4.62 8.53
N GLY A 111 14.35 -4.49 7.60
CA GLY A 111 15.59 -3.75 7.80
C GLY A 111 15.38 -2.23 7.95
N LEU A 112 14.40 -1.65 7.26
CA LEU A 112 14.05 -0.23 7.44
C LEU A 112 13.45 0.02 8.84
N LEU A 113 12.61 -0.89 9.33
CA LEU A 113 12.05 -0.78 10.68
C LEU A 113 13.10 -1.01 11.76
N ASP A 114 14.01 -1.95 11.56
CA ASP A 114 15.18 -2.17 12.42
C ASP A 114 16.05 -0.90 12.50
N GLY A 115 16.27 -0.24 11.36
CA GLY A 115 16.96 1.05 11.32
C GLY A 115 16.20 2.19 12.01
N LEU A 116 14.88 2.30 11.84
CA LEU A 116 14.09 3.36 12.50
C LEU A 116 14.03 3.18 14.01
N PHE A 117 14.04 1.93 14.48
CA PHE A 117 13.90 1.57 15.88
C PHE A 117 15.06 0.64 16.31
N PRO A 118 16.29 1.18 16.36
CA PRO A 118 17.45 0.38 16.75
C PRO A 118 17.25 -0.18 18.15
N ASP A 119 17.78 -1.39 18.38
CA ASP A 119 17.70 -2.12 19.65
C ASP A 119 16.28 -2.48 20.16
N ALA A 120 15.21 -2.13 19.42
CA ALA A 120 13.85 -2.44 19.82
C ALA A 120 13.52 -3.93 19.66
N PHE A 121 13.86 -4.51 18.50
CA PHE A 121 13.70 -5.93 18.20
C PHE A 121 14.79 -6.40 17.25
N SER A 122 15.05 -7.71 17.20
CA SER A 122 15.95 -8.27 16.19
C SER A 122 15.38 -8.13 14.76
N PRO A 123 16.22 -8.09 13.71
CA PRO A 123 15.77 -8.02 12.32
C PRO A 123 14.77 -9.12 11.93
N THR A 124 14.93 -10.31 12.51
CA THR A 124 14.01 -11.46 12.30
C THR A 124 12.59 -11.13 12.79
N VAL A 125 12.48 -10.49 13.95
CA VAL A 125 11.19 -10.11 14.53
C VAL A 125 10.56 -9.00 13.69
N TRP A 126 11.35 -8.03 13.22
CA TRP A 126 10.86 -6.99 12.31
C TRP A 126 10.30 -7.54 11.00
N ILE A 127 10.94 -8.56 10.41
CA ILE A 127 10.42 -9.26 9.23
C ILE A 127 9.06 -9.92 9.53
N ILE A 128 8.91 -10.57 10.69
CA ILE A 128 7.65 -11.22 11.10
C ILE A 128 6.55 -10.17 11.34
N LEU A 129 6.87 -9.06 12.00
CA LEU A 129 5.95 -7.96 12.23
C LEU A 129 5.53 -7.33 10.90
N MET A 130 6.47 -7.14 9.97
CA MET A 130 6.18 -6.64 8.63
C MET A 130 5.20 -7.55 7.89
N ALA A 131 5.45 -8.87 7.89
CA ALA A 131 4.53 -9.84 7.28
C ALA A 131 3.13 -9.81 7.93
N THR A 132 3.07 -9.62 9.25
CA THR A 132 1.80 -9.50 9.99
C THR A 132 1.03 -8.24 9.59
N MET A 133 1.73 -7.13 9.34
CA MET A 133 1.12 -5.87 8.89
C MET A 133 0.57 -5.95 7.46
N VAL A 134 1.25 -6.65 6.54
CA VAL A 134 0.80 -6.79 5.14
C VAL A 134 -0.21 -7.93 4.92
N LEU A 135 -0.29 -8.89 5.84
CA LEU A 135 -1.22 -10.03 5.73
C LEU A 135 -2.69 -9.61 5.53
N PRO A 136 -3.25 -8.64 6.29
CA PRO A 136 -4.54 -8.02 5.99
C PRO A 136 -4.78 -7.68 4.51
N LEU A 137 -3.80 -7.04 3.88
CA LEU A 137 -3.88 -6.61 2.49
C LEU A 137 -3.79 -7.80 1.52
N CYS A 138 -3.07 -8.84 1.90
CA CYS A 138 -2.95 -10.08 1.12
C CYS A 138 -4.24 -10.91 1.11
N LEU A 139 -5.09 -10.77 2.13
CA LEU A 139 -6.37 -11.46 2.22
C LEU A 139 -7.48 -10.80 1.40
N VAL A 140 -7.24 -9.60 0.85
CA VAL A 140 -8.20 -8.93 -0.05
C VAL A 140 -8.17 -9.62 -1.43
N PRO A 141 -9.29 -10.20 -1.89
CA PRO A 141 -9.27 -11.11 -3.03
C PRO A 141 -9.15 -10.42 -4.40
N THR A 142 -9.42 -9.11 -4.53
CA THR A 142 -9.43 -8.44 -5.85
C THR A 142 -8.59 -7.17 -5.91
N LEU A 143 -7.92 -6.94 -7.05
CA LEU A 143 -7.12 -5.74 -7.34
C LEU A 143 -7.95 -4.52 -7.79
N LYS A 144 -9.29 -4.63 -7.84
CA LYS A 144 -10.17 -3.54 -8.29
C LYS A 144 -10.06 -2.30 -7.39
N GLU A 145 -9.64 -2.49 -6.14
CA GLU A 145 -9.37 -1.45 -5.13
C GLU A 145 -7.88 -1.03 -5.11
N GLY A 146 -7.03 -1.64 -5.94
CA GLY A 146 -5.57 -1.54 -5.88
C GLY A 146 -4.95 -0.35 -6.62
N SER A 147 -5.68 0.36 -7.48
CA SER A 147 -5.10 1.49 -8.24
C SER A 147 -4.72 2.67 -7.34
N GLY A 148 -5.53 2.96 -6.31
CA GLY A 148 -5.20 3.97 -5.30
C GLY A 148 -4.02 3.56 -4.43
N VAL A 149 -3.94 2.28 -4.08
CA VAL A 149 -2.84 1.68 -3.30
C VAL A 149 -1.53 1.71 -4.09
N ALA A 150 -1.56 1.34 -5.37
CA ALA A 150 -0.40 1.41 -6.27
C ALA A 150 0.08 2.85 -6.48
N PHE A 151 -0.85 3.81 -6.58
CA PHE A 151 -0.51 5.22 -6.63
C PHE A 151 0.20 5.69 -5.36
N ALA A 152 -0.34 5.35 -4.18
CA ALA A 152 0.27 5.70 -2.90
C ALA A 152 1.70 5.15 -2.78
N GLY A 153 1.91 3.90 -3.21
CA GLY A 153 3.24 3.30 -3.21
C GLY A 153 4.22 3.97 -4.19
N CYS A 154 3.75 4.39 -5.36
CA CYS A 154 4.58 5.12 -6.32
C CYS A 154 5.01 6.48 -5.77
N VAL A 155 4.08 7.24 -5.17
CA VAL A 155 4.40 8.51 -4.50
C VAL A 155 5.41 8.29 -3.36
N GLY A 156 5.22 7.24 -2.56
CA GLY A 156 6.16 6.86 -1.49
C GLY A 156 7.59 6.62 -2.02
N THR A 157 7.71 5.94 -3.16
CA THR A 157 9.03 5.71 -3.81
C THR A 157 9.67 7.01 -4.26
N LEU A 158 8.93 7.84 -5.01
CA LEU A 158 9.48 9.10 -5.52
C LEU A 158 9.90 10.03 -4.39
N VAL A 159 9.14 10.10 -3.30
CA VAL A 159 9.49 10.88 -2.11
C VAL A 159 10.75 10.33 -1.44
N ALA A 160 10.84 9.01 -1.25
CA ALA A 160 12.02 8.38 -0.66
C ALA A 160 13.29 8.61 -1.51
N ASP A 161 13.18 8.44 -2.84
CA ASP A 161 14.28 8.63 -3.78
C ASP A 161 14.78 10.08 -3.79
N VAL A 162 13.86 11.05 -3.91
CA VAL A 162 14.20 12.48 -3.93
C VAL A 162 14.87 12.90 -2.62
N ILE A 163 14.33 12.47 -1.48
CA ILE A 163 14.93 12.80 -0.18
C ILE A 163 16.29 12.10 -0.03
N GLY A 164 16.41 10.83 -0.39
CA GLY A 164 17.67 10.09 -0.30
C GLY A 164 18.78 10.74 -1.12
N VAL A 165 18.49 11.06 -2.38
CA VAL A 165 19.43 11.80 -3.25
C VAL A 165 19.76 13.18 -2.68
N ALA A 166 18.75 13.93 -2.19
CA ALA A 166 18.97 15.26 -1.62
C ALA A 166 19.84 15.23 -0.36
N VAL A 167 19.68 14.23 0.51
CA VAL A 167 20.49 14.05 1.72
C VAL A 167 21.94 13.75 1.36
N VAL A 168 22.20 12.85 0.40
CA VAL A 168 23.57 12.57 -0.08
C VAL A 168 24.19 13.82 -0.70
N MET A 169 23.48 14.47 -1.61
CA MET A 169 23.95 15.70 -2.28
C MET A 169 24.24 16.83 -1.30
N HIS A 170 23.47 16.93 -0.21
CA HIS A 170 23.67 17.94 0.82
C HIS A 170 24.83 17.58 1.75
N GLY A 171 24.91 16.32 2.17
CA GLY A 171 25.93 15.81 3.09
C GLY A 171 27.33 15.78 2.50
N MET A 172 27.45 15.71 1.17
CA MET A 172 28.74 15.69 0.48
C MET A 172 29.13 17.05 -0.14
N ARG A 173 28.42 18.15 0.13
CA ARG A 173 28.74 19.44 -0.52
C ARG A 173 30.18 19.87 -0.25
N GLY A 174 30.83 20.41 -1.28
CA GLY A 174 32.23 20.85 -1.19
C GLY A 174 33.26 19.72 -1.30
N HIS A 175 32.83 18.48 -1.56
CA HIS A 175 33.74 17.35 -1.72
C HIS A 175 34.80 17.59 -2.83
N PRO A 176 36.03 17.07 -2.66
CA PRO A 176 37.04 17.05 -3.73
C PRO A 176 36.65 16.06 -4.84
N SER A 177 37.52 15.83 -5.83
CA SER A 177 37.25 14.81 -6.87
C SER A 177 36.90 13.46 -6.25
N ILE A 178 35.76 12.89 -6.67
CA ILE A 178 35.27 11.61 -6.16
C ILE A 178 36.27 10.47 -6.45
N PRO A 179 36.38 9.46 -5.57
CA PRO A 179 37.27 8.33 -5.77
C PRO A 179 36.83 7.48 -6.97
N GLU A 180 37.81 7.00 -7.72
CA GLU A 180 37.56 6.15 -8.90
C GLU A 180 37.13 4.74 -8.49
N THR A 181 36.25 4.14 -9.29
CA THR A 181 35.84 2.74 -9.13
C THR A 181 36.90 1.82 -9.74
N ASN A 182 37.33 0.80 -9.01
CA ASN A 182 38.18 -0.25 -9.58
C ASN A 182 37.28 -1.21 -10.37
N VAL A 183 37.19 -1.02 -11.70
CA VAL A 183 36.24 -1.74 -12.54
C VAL A 183 36.79 -3.10 -12.98
N SER A 184 36.05 -4.16 -12.67
CA SER A 184 36.25 -5.51 -13.18
C SER A 184 35.03 -6.00 -13.97
N LEU A 185 35.25 -6.96 -14.89
CA LEU A 185 34.17 -7.54 -15.68
C LEU A 185 33.09 -8.21 -14.81
N SER A 186 33.49 -8.82 -13.69
CA SER A 186 32.57 -9.44 -12.74
C SER A 186 31.68 -8.42 -12.05
N GLN A 187 32.21 -7.24 -11.67
CA GLN A 187 31.41 -6.16 -11.10
C GLN A 187 30.43 -5.57 -12.12
N VAL A 188 30.87 -5.35 -13.36
CA VAL A 188 29.98 -4.87 -14.44
C VAL A 188 28.85 -5.86 -14.67
N ALA A 189 29.16 -7.15 -14.82
CA ALA A 189 28.15 -8.19 -14.98
C ALA A 189 27.24 -8.34 -13.75
N GLY A 190 27.76 -8.10 -12.54
CA GLY A 190 26.98 -8.09 -11.30
C GLY A 190 25.92 -6.98 -11.22
N THR A 191 26.05 -5.88 -11.97
CA THR A 191 24.98 -4.85 -12.04
C THR A 191 23.74 -5.32 -12.81
N PHE A 192 23.87 -6.37 -13.62
CA PHE A 192 22.78 -6.87 -14.46
C PHE A 192 21.58 -7.34 -13.64
N GLY A 193 21.82 -8.00 -12.50
CA GLY A 193 20.76 -8.46 -11.60
C GLY A 193 19.90 -7.31 -11.09
N ASN A 194 20.51 -6.31 -10.45
CA ASN A 194 19.83 -5.12 -9.96
C ASN A 194 19.11 -4.33 -11.07
N LEU A 195 19.73 -4.17 -12.23
CA LEU A 195 19.12 -3.49 -13.38
C LEU A 195 17.91 -4.28 -13.92
N ALA A 196 18.00 -5.62 -13.98
CA ALA A 196 16.88 -6.47 -14.40
C ALA A 196 15.72 -6.41 -13.39
N LEU A 197 16.03 -6.32 -12.09
CA LEU A 197 15.03 -6.08 -11.05
C LEU A 197 14.30 -4.74 -11.25
N SER A 198 15.06 -3.69 -11.57
CA SER A 198 14.55 -2.32 -11.73
C SER A 198 13.60 -2.15 -12.91
N TYR A 199 13.75 -2.93 -13.99
CA TYR A 199 12.91 -2.85 -15.19
C TYR A 199 11.85 -3.97 -15.28
N GLY A 200 11.55 -4.64 -14.17
CA GLY A 200 10.72 -5.86 -14.09
C GLY A 200 9.22 -5.76 -14.42
N ALA A 201 8.81 -4.95 -15.39
CA ALA A 201 7.38 -4.70 -15.71
C ALA A 201 6.69 -5.84 -16.47
N GLY A 202 7.47 -6.74 -17.09
CA GLY A 202 6.96 -7.73 -18.04
C GLY A 202 5.87 -8.65 -17.48
N ILE A 203 5.87 -8.89 -16.17
CA ILE A 203 4.89 -9.76 -15.50
C ILE A 203 3.46 -9.18 -15.60
N ILE A 204 3.32 -7.85 -15.68
CA ILE A 204 2.03 -7.15 -15.57
C ILE A 204 1.50 -6.67 -16.94
N ILE A 205 2.37 -6.60 -17.96
CA ILE A 205 2.01 -6.15 -19.31
C ILE A 205 0.83 -6.93 -19.91
N PRO A 206 0.74 -8.27 -19.79
CA PRO A 206 -0.38 -9.01 -20.35
C PRO A 206 -1.74 -8.59 -19.78
N ASP A 207 -1.78 -8.34 -18.48
CA ASP A 207 -3.02 -7.93 -17.81
C ASP A 207 -3.38 -6.47 -18.14
N LEU A 208 -2.39 -5.57 -18.18
CA LEU A 208 -2.62 -4.17 -18.62
C LEU A 208 -3.12 -4.10 -20.06
N GLN A 209 -2.60 -4.95 -20.95
CA GLN A 209 -3.03 -5.01 -22.33
C GLN A 209 -4.46 -5.53 -22.46
N ARG A 210 -4.87 -6.49 -21.63
CA ARG A 210 -6.25 -7.01 -21.60
C ARG A 210 -7.25 -5.96 -21.12
N GLN A 211 -6.83 -5.09 -20.21
CA GLN A 211 -7.67 -4.01 -19.67
C GLN A 211 -7.82 -2.83 -20.63
N HIS A 212 -6.96 -2.72 -21.64
CA HIS A 212 -7.01 -1.63 -22.61
C HIS A 212 -8.11 -1.88 -23.64
N SER A 213 -9.01 -0.91 -23.84
CA SER A 213 -10.10 -0.99 -24.82
C SER A 213 -9.60 -1.18 -26.26
N GLU A 214 -8.46 -0.57 -26.59
CA GLU A 214 -7.74 -0.69 -27.86
C GLU A 214 -6.32 -1.28 -27.70
N PRO A 215 -6.17 -2.62 -27.54
CA PRO A 215 -4.88 -3.26 -27.26
C PRO A 215 -3.76 -2.96 -28.26
N HIS A 216 -4.10 -2.62 -29.51
CA HIS A 216 -3.12 -2.26 -30.54
C HIS A 216 -2.29 -1.00 -30.20
N ARG A 217 -2.75 -0.19 -29.24
CA ARG A 217 -2.04 1.02 -28.77
C ARG A 217 -0.99 0.72 -27.70
N MET A 218 -1.03 -0.46 -27.06
CA MET A 218 -0.13 -0.84 -25.98
C MET A 218 1.37 -0.70 -26.29
N PRO A 219 1.87 -1.07 -27.48
CA PRO A 219 3.28 -0.84 -27.81
C PRO A 219 3.71 0.63 -27.68
N ARG A 220 2.84 1.58 -28.02
CA ARG A 220 3.10 3.02 -27.89
C ARG A 220 3.09 3.46 -26.44
N VAL A 221 2.10 2.99 -25.66
CA VAL A 221 1.96 3.24 -24.22
C VAL A 221 3.20 2.77 -23.46
N ILE A 222 3.62 1.52 -23.72
CA ILE A 222 4.83 0.91 -23.13
C ILE A 222 6.07 1.74 -23.46
N THR A 223 6.27 2.08 -24.74
CA THR A 223 7.43 2.86 -25.19
C THR A 223 7.49 4.21 -24.50
N PHE A 224 6.38 4.96 -24.49
CA PHE A 224 6.28 6.27 -23.85
C PHE A 224 6.63 6.19 -22.36
N THR A 225 6.04 5.24 -21.65
CA THR A 225 6.20 5.11 -20.19
C THR A 225 7.63 4.69 -19.82
N MET A 226 8.18 3.68 -20.51
CA MET A 226 9.51 3.17 -20.23
C MET A 226 10.61 4.19 -20.51
N VAL A 227 10.44 5.06 -21.51
CA VAL A 227 11.38 6.16 -21.76
C VAL A 227 11.37 7.17 -20.60
N ILE A 228 10.19 7.53 -20.08
CA ILE A 228 10.07 8.43 -18.91
C ILE A 228 10.75 7.80 -17.69
N ILE A 229 10.47 6.52 -17.40
CA ILE A 229 11.11 5.79 -16.30
C ILE A 229 12.63 5.78 -16.47
N SER A 230 13.13 5.53 -17.69
CA SER A 230 14.56 5.47 -17.95
C SER A 230 15.25 6.80 -17.72
N ILE A 231 14.62 7.93 -18.10
CA ILE A 231 15.14 9.27 -17.80
C ILE A 231 15.22 9.48 -16.28
N LEU A 232 14.17 9.11 -15.54
CA LEU A 232 14.16 9.19 -14.08
C LEU A 232 15.29 8.34 -13.47
N PHE A 233 15.46 7.10 -13.93
CA PHE A 233 16.49 6.18 -13.42
C PHE A 233 17.90 6.72 -13.68
N VAL A 234 18.17 7.29 -14.85
CA VAL A 234 19.46 7.95 -15.15
C VAL A 234 19.73 9.07 -14.14
N VAL A 235 18.75 9.93 -13.88
CA VAL A 235 18.89 11.04 -12.92
C VAL A 235 19.16 10.50 -11.51
N LEU A 236 18.34 9.54 -11.05
CA LEU A 236 18.48 8.95 -9.73
C LEU A 236 19.80 8.21 -9.53
N SER A 237 20.42 7.70 -10.61
CA SER A 237 21.72 7.02 -10.54
C SER A 237 22.90 7.98 -10.55
N VAL A 238 22.92 8.90 -11.52
CA VAL A 238 24.07 9.76 -11.80
C VAL A 238 24.24 10.81 -10.71
N VAL A 239 23.16 11.44 -10.27
CA VAL A 239 23.21 12.54 -9.30
C VAL A 239 23.89 12.13 -7.99
N PRO A 240 23.46 11.08 -7.27
CA PRO A 240 24.16 10.66 -6.05
C PRO A 240 25.58 10.15 -6.35
N PHE A 241 25.80 9.46 -7.48
CA PHE A 241 27.14 9.01 -7.87
C PHE A 241 28.14 10.16 -8.00
N THR A 242 27.74 11.30 -8.56
CA THR A 242 28.62 12.47 -8.68
C THR A 242 29.03 13.06 -7.32
N SER A 243 28.31 12.73 -6.24
CA SER A 243 28.59 13.23 -4.89
C SER A 243 29.47 12.29 -4.06
N ALA A 244 29.33 10.97 -4.24
CA ALA A 244 29.96 9.98 -3.35
C ALA A 244 30.79 8.89 -4.06
N GLY A 245 30.78 8.84 -5.40
CA GLY A 245 31.60 7.91 -6.18
C GLY A 245 31.38 6.43 -5.82
N CYS A 246 32.47 5.69 -5.68
CA CYS A 246 32.46 4.25 -5.35
C CYS A 246 32.00 3.92 -3.91
N GLN A 247 31.80 4.92 -3.04
CA GLN A 247 31.43 4.74 -1.62
C GLN A 247 29.92 4.62 -1.37
N ILE A 248 29.10 4.73 -2.42
CA ILE A 248 27.65 4.51 -2.30
C ILE A 248 27.37 3.03 -2.08
N SER A 249 26.54 2.73 -1.09
CA SER A 249 26.10 1.36 -0.81
C SER A 249 25.20 0.82 -1.93
N GLY A 250 25.00 -0.50 -1.96
CA GLY A 250 24.07 -1.16 -2.89
C GLY A 250 22.62 -0.69 -2.77
N ASN A 251 22.28 0.06 -1.72
CA ASN A 251 21.00 0.75 -1.55
C ASN A 251 21.24 2.15 -0.97
N ILE A 252 20.68 3.19 -1.61
CA ILE A 252 20.85 4.57 -1.17
C ILE A 252 20.26 4.84 0.23
N LEU A 253 19.20 4.13 0.65
CA LEU A 253 18.64 4.28 2.00
C LEU A 253 19.65 3.85 3.07
N TYR A 254 20.41 2.79 2.83
CA TYR A 254 21.49 2.37 3.73
C TYR A 254 22.68 3.35 3.73
N THR A 255 22.81 4.17 2.70
CA THR A 255 23.86 5.20 2.61
C THR A 255 23.53 6.43 3.46
N ILE A 256 22.26 6.83 3.52
CA ILE A 256 21.82 8.01 4.29
C ILE A 256 21.56 7.72 5.77
N TYR A 257 21.58 6.44 6.15
CA TYR A 257 21.29 6.00 7.51
C TYR A 257 22.47 6.29 8.45
N PRO A 258 22.25 6.99 9.57
CA PRO A 258 23.29 7.21 10.56
C PRO A 258 23.48 5.97 11.44
N ASP A 259 24.72 5.61 11.71
CA ASP A 259 25.06 4.61 12.72
C ASP A 259 24.63 5.11 14.12
N SER A 260 24.07 4.21 14.94
CA SER A 260 23.50 4.56 16.25
C SER A 260 24.55 5.00 17.27
N SER A 261 25.79 4.55 17.13
CA SER A 261 26.88 4.85 18.05
C SER A 261 27.62 6.15 17.70
N THR A 262 27.79 6.42 16.41
CA THR A 262 28.54 7.58 15.91
C THR A 262 27.64 8.74 15.49
N GLY A 263 26.39 8.47 15.13
CA GLY A 263 25.45 9.45 14.56
C GLY A 263 25.82 9.92 13.15
N LEU A 264 26.78 9.25 12.50
CA LEU A 264 27.27 9.57 11.15
C LEU A 264 26.79 8.52 10.15
N THR A 265 26.56 8.95 8.91
CA THR A 265 26.32 8.02 7.80
C THR A 265 27.55 7.19 7.48
N SER A 266 27.39 6.15 6.65
CA SER A 266 28.53 5.46 6.06
C SER A 266 29.47 6.39 5.29
N LEU A 267 28.94 7.51 4.76
CA LEU A 267 29.72 8.56 4.10
C LEU A 267 30.31 9.60 5.08
N GLY A 268 30.28 9.35 6.40
CA GLY A 268 30.96 10.17 7.41
C GLY A 268 30.33 11.53 7.72
N PHE A 269 29.16 11.85 7.17
CA PHE A 269 28.44 13.10 7.49
C PHE A 269 27.25 12.85 8.42
N LYS A 270 26.89 13.84 9.24
CA LYS A 270 25.67 13.76 10.07
C LYS A 270 24.44 14.15 9.22
N PRO A 271 23.49 13.22 8.95
CA PRO A 271 22.33 13.52 8.13
C PRO A 271 21.28 14.30 8.95
N ASN A 272 20.37 14.99 8.27
CA ASN A 272 19.17 15.51 8.93
C ASN A 272 18.27 14.32 9.32
N TRP A 273 18.14 14.06 10.62
CA TRP A 273 17.41 12.89 11.14
C TRP A 273 15.98 12.81 10.61
N GLY A 274 15.24 13.93 10.63
CA GLY A 274 13.86 13.95 10.18
C GLY A 274 13.70 13.69 8.67
N ALA A 275 14.68 14.04 7.84
CA ALA A 275 14.68 13.70 6.42
C ALA A 275 14.88 12.19 6.20
N VAL A 276 15.80 11.56 6.96
CA VAL A 276 16.03 10.11 6.90
C VAL A 276 14.77 9.35 7.31
N VAL A 277 14.15 9.75 8.43
CA VAL A 277 12.88 9.16 8.90
C VAL A 277 11.79 9.27 7.83
N LEU A 278 11.64 10.44 7.20
CA LEU A 278 10.63 10.64 6.17
C LEU A 278 10.87 9.76 4.94
N ALA A 279 12.12 9.61 4.49
CA ALA A 279 12.47 8.71 3.39
C ALA A 279 12.17 7.24 3.72
N TYR A 280 12.49 6.81 4.94
CA TYR A 280 12.23 5.46 5.42
C TYR A 280 10.73 5.16 5.53
N LEU A 281 9.93 6.07 6.10
CA LEU A 281 8.48 5.92 6.18
C LEU A 281 7.81 5.94 4.79
N ALA A 282 8.30 6.76 3.87
CA ALA A 282 7.80 6.81 2.50
C ALA A 282 8.10 5.51 1.73
N MET A 283 9.29 4.93 1.91
CA MET A 283 9.62 3.61 1.37
C MET A 283 8.81 2.50 2.05
N GLN A 284 8.58 2.60 3.37
CA GLN A 284 7.75 1.64 4.10
C GLN A 284 6.31 1.64 3.57
N LEU A 285 5.75 2.80 3.22
CA LEU A 285 4.47 2.93 2.53
C LEU A 285 4.50 2.21 1.17
N HIS A 286 5.54 2.41 0.36
CA HIS A 286 5.70 1.70 -0.92
C HIS A 286 5.71 0.18 -0.73
N ILE A 287 6.59 -0.33 0.13
CA ILE A 287 6.75 -1.78 0.35
C ILE A 287 5.42 -2.39 0.80
N THR A 288 4.74 -1.78 1.77
CA THR A 288 3.46 -2.27 2.31
C THR A 288 2.37 -2.34 1.24
N THR A 289 2.29 -1.32 0.38
CA THR A 289 1.24 -1.19 -0.63
C THR A 289 1.51 -2.05 -1.87
N ALA A 290 2.76 -2.13 -2.32
CA ALA A 290 3.16 -2.91 -3.49
C ALA A 290 3.26 -4.42 -3.19
N PHE A 291 3.49 -4.83 -1.94
CA PHE A 291 3.55 -6.24 -1.53
C PHE A 291 2.30 -7.04 -1.93
N SER A 292 1.11 -6.53 -1.61
CA SER A 292 -0.15 -7.22 -1.93
C SER A 292 -0.44 -7.25 -3.43
N VAL A 293 -0.06 -6.20 -4.17
CA VAL A 293 -0.23 -6.10 -5.61
C VAL A 293 0.61 -7.15 -6.35
N LEU A 294 1.89 -7.29 -5.96
CA LEU A 294 2.82 -8.22 -6.60
C LEU A 294 2.54 -9.70 -6.28
N LEU A 295 2.01 -9.97 -5.08
CA LEU A 295 1.73 -11.35 -4.65
C LEU A 295 0.39 -11.87 -5.18
N ASN A 296 -0.52 -11.00 -5.62
CA ASN A 296 -1.84 -11.39 -6.10
C ASN A 296 -1.83 -12.37 -7.29
N PRO A 297 -1.00 -12.21 -8.34
CA PRO A 297 -0.88 -13.21 -9.39
C PRO A 297 -0.43 -14.59 -8.87
N ALA A 298 0.47 -14.64 -7.88
CA ALA A 298 0.87 -15.90 -7.26
C ALA A 298 -0.26 -16.52 -6.45
N PHE A 299 -1.03 -15.73 -5.70
CA PHE A 299 -2.21 -16.22 -4.99
C PHE A 299 -3.24 -16.78 -5.94
N TYR A 300 -3.58 -16.04 -7.00
CA TYR A 300 -4.52 -16.49 -8.02
C TYR A 300 -4.10 -17.82 -8.66
N MET A 301 -2.82 -17.94 -9.03
CA MET A 301 -2.27 -19.16 -9.60
C MET A 301 -2.24 -20.31 -8.59
N ALA A 302 -1.88 -20.05 -7.34
CA ALA A 302 -1.89 -21.07 -6.28
C ALA A 302 -3.32 -21.55 -5.98
N GLU A 303 -4.30 -20.65 -5.93
CA GLU A 303 -5.71 -20.98 -5.78
C GLU A 303 -6.21 -21.84 -6.96
N PHE A 304 -5.81 -21.49 -8.18
CA PHE A 304 -6.12 -22.27 -9.37
C PHE A 304 -5.51 -23.68 -9.32
N VAL A 305 -4.24 -23.81 -8.97
CA VAL A 305 -3.52 -25.10 -8.97
C VAL A 305 -3.90 -25.98 -7.78
N VAL A 306 -4.00 -25.41 -6.58
CA VAL A 306 -4.20 -26.17 -5.32
C VAL A 306 -5.67 -26.36 -4.99
N LEU A 307 -6.49 -25.32 -5.16
CA LEU A 307 -7.91 -25.36 -4.79
C LEU A 307 -8.82 -25.63 -5.99
N GLY A 308 -8.30 -25.49 -7.22
CA GLY A 308 -9.10 -25.63 -8.44
C GLY A 308 -10.12 -24.51 -8.63
N MET A 309 -9.93 -23.38 -7.95
CA MET A 309 -10.70 -22.14 -8.15
C MET A 309 -10.34 -21.51 -9.50
N HIS A 310 -11.11 -20.55 -10.00
CA HIS A 310 -10.83 -19.83 -11.25
C HIS A 310 -10.76 -20.71 -12.50
N LYS A 311 -11.27 -21.94 -12.42
CA LYS A 311 -11.50 -22.77 -13.60
C LYS A 311 -12.64 -22.15 -14.36
N GLN A 312 -12.32 -21.29 -15.33
CA GLN A 312 -13.26 -21.06 -16.41
C GLN A 312 -13.63 -22.43 -16.97
N THR A 313 -14.91 -22.78 -16.87
CA THR A 313 -15.47 -23.94 -17.54
C THR A 313 -15.16 -23.76 -19.01
N LYS A 314 -14.07 -24.38 -19.49
CA LYS A 314 -13.64 -24.38 -20.90
C LYS A 314 -14.73 -24.90 -21.86
N THR A 315 -15.88 -25.29 -21.33
CA THR A 315 -17.03 -25.85 -22.02
C THR A 315 -18.17 -24.84 -22.25
N GLU A 316 -18.35 -23.78 -21.45
CA GLU A 316 -19.55 -22.91 -21.59
C GLU A 316 -19.35 -21.66 -22.46
N ASP A 317 -18.13 -21.09 -22.53
CA ASP A 317 -17.87 -19.91 -23.39
C ASP A 317 -17.53 -20.29 -24.84
N ALA A 318 -17.10 -21.53 -25.08
CA ALA A 318 -17.03 -22.10 -26.43
C ALA A 318 -18.44 -22.40 -26.99
N GLU A 319 -19.40 -22.73 -26.13
CA GLU A 319 -20.79 -23.03 -26.53
C GLU A 319 -21.69 -21.80 -26.61
N ARG A 320 -21.42 -20.70 -25.88
CA ARG A 320 -22.12 -19.42 -26.14
C ARG A 320 -21.69 -18.73 -27.44
N GLY A 321 -20.47 -19.00 -27.90
CA GLY A 321 -20.02 -18.66 -29.25
C GLY A 321 -20.61 -19.56 -30.34
N LEU A 322 -21.08 -20.77 -29.99
CA LEU A 322 -21.73 -21.71 -30.90
C LEU A 322 -23.26 -21.58 -30.92
N GLN A 323 -23.90 -21.17 -29.81
CA GLN A 323 -25.37 -21.01 -29.73
C GLN A 323 -25.93 -19.77 -30.45
N TYR A 324 -25.08 -18.87 -30.95
CA TYR A 324 -25.51 -17.86 -31.93
C TYR A 324 -25.43 -18.35 -33.38
N VAL A 325 -24.97 -19.59 -33.62
CA VAL A 325 -24.83 -20.18 -34.96
C VAL A 325 -25.75 -21.39 -35.20
N GLU A 326 -26.48 -21.86 -34.18
CA GLU A 326 -27.34 -23.06 -34.29
C GLU A 326 -28.84 -22.77 -34.11
N SER A 327 -29.33 -21.68 -34.72
CA SER A 327 -30.77 -21.47 -34.93
C SER A 327 -31.09 -20.98 -36.35
N ALA A 328 -30.65 -21.72 -37.37
CA ALA A 328 -31.30 -21.69 -38.67
C ALA A 328 -30.94 -22.91 -39.53
N SER A 329 -31.82 -23.91 -39.58
CA SER A 329 -31.97 -24.84 -40.71
C SER A 329 -33.21 -25.72 -40.50
N PRO A 330 -33.91 -26.26 -41.52
CA PRO A 330 -33.98 -25.92 -42.97
C PRO A 330 -35.43 -25.74 -43.48
N ALA A 331 -35.65 -24.94 -44.53
CA ALA A 331 -36.48 -25.27 -45.72
C ALA A 331 -36.88 -24.01 -46.53
N ASP A 332 -36.74 -24.14 -47.84
CA ASP A 332 -37.35 -23.41 -48.97
C ASP A 332 -36.84 -22.01 -49.35
N ASP A 333 -35.94 -21.99 -50.35
CA ASP A 333 -36.15 -21.45 -51.71
C ASP A 333 -36.82 -20.05 -51.81
N ILE A 334 -36.26 -18.99 -52.44
CA ILE A 334 -35.88 -18.87 -53.87
C ILE A 334 -35.06 -17.57 -54.08
N VAL A 335 -33.85 -17.70 -54.67
CA VAL A 335 -33.25 -16.89 -55.74
C VAL A 335 -33.36 -15.34 -55.69
N LYS A 336 -32.26 -14.63 -55.43
CA LYS A 336 -31.46 -13.94 -56.48
C LYS A 336 -30.25 -13.19 -55.91
N GLN A 337 -29.17 -13.35 -56.66
CA GLN A 337 -27.82 -12.87 -56.47
C GLN A 337 -27.65 -11.43 -57.02
N ILE A 338 -26.66 -10.72 -56.47
CA ILE A 338 -25.81 -9.70 -57.14
C ILE A 338 -26.36 -8.25 -57.16
N ASP A 339 -25.94 -7.44 -56.17
CA ASP A 339 -24.99 -6.32 -56.33
C ASP A 339 -25.02 -5.36 -55.12
N ALA A 340 -23.95 -5.31 -54.32
CA ALA A 340 -23.68 -4.18 -53.43
C ALA A 340 -22.19 -4.06 -53.05
N THR A 341 -21.62 -2.93 -53.44
CA THR A 341 -20.36 -2.30 -53.01
C THR A 341 -20.21 -2.14 -51.48
N PRO A 342 -18.97 -1.98 -50.96
CA PRO A 342 -18.66 -2.15 -49.55
C PRO A 342 -18.99 -0.90 -48.73
N VAL A 343 -19.71 -1.09 -47.62
CA VAL A 343 -19.81 -0.08 -46.55
C VAL A 343 -18.94 -0.54 -45.39
N VAL A 344 -17.94 0.30 -45.09
CA VAL A 344 -17.03 0.22 -43.94
C VAL A 344 -17.85 0.17 -42.64
N GLY A 345 -17.74 -0.93 -41.90
CA GLY A 345 -18.35 -1.09 -40.58
C GLY A 345 -17.28 -1.19 -39.48
N GLU A 346 -17.17 -0.13 -38.67
CA GLU A 346 -16.46 -0.10 -37.39
C GLU A 346 -16.77 -1.34 -36.56
N HIS A 347 -15.78 -2.23 -36.37
CA HIS A 347 -15.86 -3.28 -35.36
C HIS A 347 -15.48 -2.69 -33.98
N LYS A 348 -16.47 -2.10 -33.29
CA LYS A 348 -16.39 -1.90 -31.84
C LYS A 348 -16.54 -3.26 -31.17
N CYS A 349 -15.44 -3.80 -30.64
CA CYS A 349 -15.48 -4.96 -29.77
C CYS A 349 -16.16 -4.55 -28.45
N HIS A 350 -17.40 -4.98 -28.25
CA HIS A 350 -18.16 -4.74 -27.03
C HIS A 350 -17.80 -5.84 -26.00
N CYS A 351 -16.65 -5.71 -25.34
CA CYS A 351 -16.27 -6.62 -24.26
C CYS A 351 -17.11 -6.34 -23.00
N ASN A 352 -17.88 -7.33 -22.55
CA ASN A 352 -18.79 -7.24 -21.41
C ASN A 352 -18.04 -7.45 -20.07
N CYS A 353 -16.99 -6.65 -19.83
CA CYS A 353 -16.01 -6.84 -18.74
C CYS A 353 -16.62 -6.84 -17.32
N HIS A 354 -17.78 -6.20 -17.16
CA HIS A 354 -18.39 -5.98 -15.86
C HIS A 354 -19.03 -7.25 -15.28
N ASP A 355 -19.57 -8.12 -16.15
CA ASP A 355 -20.34 -9.31 -15.74
C ASP A 355 -19.44 -10.50 -15.33
N ASP A 356 -18.20 -10.54 -15.80
CA ASP A 356 -17.22 -11.57 -15.43
C ASP A 356 -16.51 -11.26 -14.11
N THR A 357 -16.24 -9.97 -13.84
CA THR A 357 -15.61 -9.55 -12.57
C THR A 357 -16.49 -9.82 -11.34
N ASP A 358 -17.82 -9.73 -11.47
CA ASP A 358 -18.73 -9.99 -10.36
C ASP A 358 -18.90 -11.50 -10.08
N LYS A 359 -18.73 -12.35 -11.10
CA LYS A 359 -18.71 -13.83 -10.96
C LYS A 359 -17.43 -14.30 -10.28
N GLU A 360 -16.28 -13.75 -10.66
CA GLU A 360 -14.99 -14.05 -10.03
C GLU A 360 -14.98 -13.66 -8.53
N ALA A 361 -15.52 -12.48 -8.19
CA ALA A 361 -15.67 -12.05 -6.80
C ALA A 361 -16.66 -12.93 -5.99
N ALA A 362 -17.56 -13.66 -6.67
CA ALA A 362 -18.48 -14.58 -6.03
C ALA A 362 -17.82 -15.91 -5.63
N GLU A 363 -16.77 -16.35 -6.34
CA GLU A 363 -16.03 -17.58 -6.03
C GLU A 363 -15.31 -17.54 -4.67
N TYR A 364 -14.95 -16.33 -4.21
CA TYR A 364 -14.34 -16.08 -2.90
C TYR A 364 -15.34 -16.11 -1.73
N ARG A 365 -16.62 -16.47 -1.97
CA ARG A 365 -17.66 -16.58 -0.95
C ARG A 365 -17.95 -18.04 -0.56
N GLY A 366 -18.61 -18.24 0.59
CA GLY A 366 -19.05 -19.57 1.04
C GLY A 366 -17.90 -20.48 1.49
N ALA A 367 -17.97 -21.78 1.17
CA ALA A 367 -17.00 -22.78 1.64
C ALA A 367 -15.58 -22.59 1.09
N ASN A 368 -15.43 -21.89 -0.04
CA ASN A 368 -14.12 -21.56 -0.61
C ASN A 368 -13.41 -20.44 0.16
N ALA A 369 -14.14 -19.64 0.95
CA ALA A 369 -13.58 -18.52 1.70
C ALA A 369 -12.49 -18.97 2.67
N ILE A 370 -12.76 -20.02 3.45
CA ILE A 370 -11.79 -20.55 4.41
C ILE A 370 -10.58 -21.15 3.68
N LYS A 371 -10.82 -21.86 2.57
CA LYS A 371 -9.75 -22.55 1.82
C LYS A 371 -8.72 -21.57 1.25
N TYR A 372 -9.17 -20.49 0.60
CA TYR A 372 -8.24 -19.51 0.03
C TYR A 372 -7.51 -18.73 1.12
N VAL A 373 -8.20 -18.34 2.20
CA VAL A 373 -7.57 -17.62 3.33
C VAL A 373 -6.44 -18.46 3.94
N VAL A 374 -6.68 -19.75 4.20
CA VAL A 374 -5.65 -20.66 4.71
C VAL A 374 -4.48 -20.78 3.73
N LEU A 375 -4.77 -20.93 2.43
CA LEU A 375 -3.72 -21.02 1.39
C LEU A 375 -2.85 -19.76 1.34
N ARG A 376 -3.45 -18.57 1.34
CA ARG A 376 -2.71 -17.29 1.32
C ARG A 376 -1.88 -17.08 2.58
N ILE A 377 -2.39 -17.46 3.75
CA ILE A 377 -1.62 -17.45 5.00
C ILE A 377 -0.42 -18.40 4.89
N CYS A 378 -0.61 -19.64 4.42
CA CYS A 378 0.48 -20.60 4.25
C CYS A 378 1.57 -20.08 3.30
N ILE A 379 1.20 -19.48 2.17
CA ILE A 379 2.15 -18.85 1.25
C ILE A 379 2.92 -17.73 1.96
N THR A 380 2.21 -16.86 2.70
CA THR A 380 2.84 -15.77 3.45
C THR A 380 3.84 -16.28 4.49
N VAL A 381 3.52 -17.37 5.20
CA VAL A 381 4.47 -18.00 6.14
C VAL A 381 5.72 -18.53 5.44
N ILE A 382 5.57 -19.15 4.25
CA ILE A 382 6.72 -19.61 3.46
C ILE A 382 7.59 -18.41 3.05
N LEU A 383 6.99 -17.30 2.63
CA LEU A 383 7.72 -16.07 2.29
C LEU A 383 8.52 -15.53 3.47
N VAL A 384 7.94 -15.54 4.68
CA VAL A 384 8.63 -15.14 5.91
C VAL A 384 9.85 -16.01 6.19
N ILE A 385 9.70 -17.34 6.08
CA ILE A 385 10.81 -18.28 6.30
C ILE A 385 11.95 -17.99 5.31
N LEU A 386 11.64 -17.85 4.01
CA LEU A 386 12.63 -17.52 2.99
C LEU A 386 13.30 -16.16 3.25
N SER A 387 12.53 -15.16 3.67
CA SER A 387 13.05 -13.82 3.98
C SER A 387 14.02 -13.85 5.16
N ILE A 388 13.71 -14.61 6.22
CA ILE A 388 14.59 -14.77 7.38
C ILE A 388 15.91 -15.45 6.99
N LEU A 389 15.86 -16.41 6.06
CA LEU A 389 17.07 -17.12 5.60
C LEU A 389 18.02 -16.23 4.80
N PHE A 390 17.50 -15.27 4.03
CA PHE A 390 18.30 -14.44 3.11
C PHE A 390 18.51 -12.99 3.59
N LYS A 391 18.07 -12.64 4.80
CA LYS A 391 18.09 -11.26 5.30
C LYS A 391 19.48 -10.63 5.36
N ASP A 392 20.52 -11.42 5.64
CA ASP A 392 21.87 -10.91 5.89
C ASP A 392 22.63 -10.57 4.58
N HIS A 393 22.09 -10.98 3.43
CA HIS A 393 22.67 -10.76 2.10
C HIS A 393 21.67 -10.11 1.14
N PHE A 394 20.98 -9.07 1.60
CA PHE A 394 19.89 -8.41 0.87
C PHE A 394 20.27 -8.03 -0.58
N SER A 395 21.43 -7.40 -0.80
CA SER A 395 21.84 -6.95 -2.14
C SER A 395 22.09 -8.13 -3.08
N ASP A 396 22.77 -9.18 -2.63
CA ASP A 396 22.98 -10.40 -3.44
C ASP A 396 21.65 -11.13 -3.69
N PHE A 397 20.74 -11.14 -2.72
CA PHE A 397 19.41 -11.71 -2.90
C PHE A 397 18.60 -10.94 -3.96
N ALA A 398 18.59 -9.61 -3.91
CA ALA A 398 17.94 -8.77 -4.91
C ALA A 398 18.53 -8.98 -6.32
N ASP A 399 19.86 -9.04 -6.43
CA ASP A 399 20.57 -9.33 -7.67
C ASP A 399 20.19 -10.70 -8.22
N PHE A 400 20.15 -11.72 -7.36
CA PHE A 400 19.75 -13.09 -7.72
C PHE A 400 18.33 -13.14 -8.27
N VAL A 401 17.37 -12.45 -7.65
CA VAL A 401 15.97 -12.41 -8.10
C VAL A 401 15.84 -11.75 -9.48
N GLY A 402 16.54 -10.63 -9.68
CA GLY A 402 16.57 -9.88 -10.94
C GLY A 402 17.19 -10.67 -12.09
N SER A 403 18.39 -11.23 -11.89
CA SER A 403 19.12 -11.94 -12.94
C SER A 403 18.52 -13.30 -13.31
N SER A 404 17.71 -13.89 -12.43
CA SER A 404 17.10 -15.21 -12.63
C SER A 404 15.68 -15.09 -13.20
N SER A 405 14.69 -15.08 -12.32
CA SER A 405 13.27 -15.24 -12.64
C SER A 405 12.70 -14.04 -13.42
N LEU A 406 13.14 -12.83 -13.10
CA LEU A 406 12.73 -11.61 -13.79
C LEU A 406 13.34 -11.52 -15.18
N THR A 407 14.63 -11.82 -15.33
CA THR A 407 15.26 -11.90 -16.67
C THR A 407 14.56 -12.93 -17.55
N MET A 408 14.18 -14.08 -16.99
CA MET A 408 13.41 -15.10 -17.72
C MET A 408 12.03 -14.59 -18.15
N SER A 409 11.24 -14.06 -17.21
CA SER A 409 9.84 -13.69 -17.44
C SER A 409 9.66 -12.38 -18.22
N CYS A 410 10.57 -11.41 -18.03
CA CYS A 410 10.44 -10.06 -18.59
C CYS A 410 11.28 -9.85 -19.85
N ILE A 411 12.33 -10.66 -20.09
CA ILE A 411 13.24 -10.47 -21.23
C ILE A 411 13.30 -11.70 -22.12
N LEU A 412 13.73 -12.86 -21.61
CA LEU A 412 14.07 -14.02 -22.44
C LEU A 412 12.83 -14.64 -23.12
N LEU A 413 11.80 -14.98 -22.34
CA LEU A 413 10.60 -15.62 -22.88
C LEU A 413 9.85 -14.72 -23.88
N PRO A 414 9.62 -13.42 -23.59
CA PRO A 414 8.96 -12.52 -24.54
C PRO A 414 9.69 -12.40 -25.88
N VAL A 415 11.01 -12.24 -25.84
CA VAL A 415 11.84 -12.12 -27.06
C VAL A 415 11.84 -13.45 -27.82
N ALA A 416 11.96 -14.58 -27.12
CA ALA A 416 11.90 -15.90 -27.74
C ALA A 416 10.55 -16.15 -28.43
N PHE A 417 9.42 -15.83 -27.78
CA PHE A 417 8.10 -16.01 -28.39
C PHE A 417 7.91 -15.14 -29.62
N TYR A 418 8.42 -13.90 -29.58
CA TYR A 418 8.35 -13.01 -30.73
C TYR A 418 9.18 -13.52 -31.90
N LEU A 419 10.39 -14.01 -31.65
CA LEU A 419 11.21 -14.65 -32.67
C LEU A 419 10.55 -15.90 -33.25
N ILE A 420 9.92 -16.74 -32.44
CA ILE A 420 9.26 -17.98 -32.90
C ILE A 420 8.02 -17.67 -33.75
N LYS A 421 7.18 -16.72 -33.33
CA LYS A 421 5.87 -16.50 -33.94
C LYS A 421 5.84 -15.47 -35.04
N ALA A 422 6.76 -14.51 -35.02
CA ALA A 422 6.80 -13.43 -36.00
C ALA A 422 8.04 -13.45 -36.90
N TRP A 423 8.84 -14.54 -36.92
CA TRP A 423 10.07 -14.63 -37.72
C TRP A 423 9.91 -14.19 -39.18
N SER A 424 8.84 -14.60 -39.86
CA SER A 424 8.63 -14.24 -41.27
C SER A 424 8.31 -12.77 -41.49
N ASN A 425 7.74 -12.10 -40.49
CA ASN A 425 7.16 -10.77 -40.60
C ASN A 425 8.10 -9.66 -40.08
N ILE A 426 9.21 -10.05 -39.43
CA ILE A 426 10.18 -9.13 -38.84
C ILE A 426 11.29 -8.79 -39.84
N PRO A 427 11.69 -7.51 -39.99
CA PRO A 427 12.84 -7.12 -40.81
C PRO A 427 14.17 -7.68 -40.25
N ASN A 428 15.14 -7.94 -41.12
CA ASN A 428 16.40 -8.61 -40.73
C ASN A 428 17.17 -7.87 -39.62
N ILE A 429 17.10 -6.54 -39.57
CA ILE A 429 17.76 -5.75 -38.51
C ILE A 429 17.15 -6.04 -37.13
N GLU A 430 15.81 -6.07 -37.04
CA GLU A 430 15.11 -6.38 -35.79
C GLU A 430 15.34 -7.83 -35.35
N LYS A 431 15.45 -8.78 -36.29
CA LYS A 431 15.87 -10.17 -35.98
C LYS A 431 17.23 -10.25 -35.32
N VAL A 432 18.23 -9.58 -35.91
CA VAL A 432 19.59 -9.58 -35.37
C VAL A 432 19.60 -8.95 -33.98
N ALA A 433 18.94 -7.80 -33.81
CA ALA A 433 18.83 -7.15 -32.50
C ALA A 433 18.15 -8.04 -31.45
N ALA A 434 17.06 -8.72 -31.80
CA ALA A 434 16.36 -9.64 -30.92
C ALA A 434 17.22 -10.82 -30.49
N VAL A 435 17.96 -11.43 -31.43
CA VAL A 435 18.87 -12.54 -31.13
C VAL A 435 20.02 -12.08 -30.24
N VAL A 436 20.58 -10.90 -30.49
CA VAL A 436 21.63 -10.32 -29.62
C VAL A 436 21.11 -10.10 -28.21
N VAL A 437 19.93 -9.47 -28.04
CA VAL A 437 19.32 -9.28 -26.71
C VAL A 437 19.10 -10.62 -26.02
N LEU A 438 18.55 -11.61 -26.72
CA LEU A 438 18.29 -12.93 -26.16
C LEU A 438 19.57 -13.61 -25.66
N VAL A 439 20.64 -13.62 -26.47
CA VAL A 439 21.91 -14.28 -26.13
C VAL A 439 22.64 -13.54 -25.02
N VAL A 440 22.76 -12.21 -25.11
CA VAL A 440 23.48 -11.41 -24.11
C VAL A 440 22.78 -11.48 -22.75
N CYS A 441 21.46 -11.29 -22.71
CA CYS A 441 20.71 -11.38 -21.45
C CYS A 441 20.69 -12.81 -20.89
N PHE A 442 20.75 -13.85 -21.72
CA PHE A 442 20.87 -15.22 -21.25
C PHE A 442 22.23 -15.46 -20.58
N VAL A 443 23.33 -15.05 -21.23
CA VAL A 443 24.68 -15.22 -20.67
C VAL A 443 24.88 -14.40 -19.40
N LEU A 444 24.51 -13.11 -19.43
CA LEU A 444 24.62 -12.24 -18.26
C LEU A 444 23.67 -12.66 -17.14
N GLY A 445 22.45 -13.07 -17.46
CA GLY A 445 21.49 -13.60 -16.50
C GLY A 445 22.00 -14.86 -15.80
N CYS A 446 22.55 -15.83 -16.55
CA CYS A 446 23.16 -17.03 -15.98
C CYS A 446 24.38 -16.71 -15.12
N TYR A 447 25.28 -15.85 -15.61
CA TYR A 447 26.49 -15.46 -14.88
C TYR A 447 26.13 -14.74 -13.57
N SER A 448 25.31 -13.69 -13.64
CA SER A 448 24.88 -12.90 -12.48
C SER A 448 24.10 -13.75 -11.48
N THR A 449 23.26 -14.69 -11.94
CA THR A 449 22.54 -15.62 -11.06
C THR A 449 23.51 -16.55 -10.34
N TYR A 450 24.53 -17.06 -11.04
CA TYR A 450 25.55 -17.91 -10.44
C TYR A 450 26.40 -17.15 -9.41
N THR A 451 26.86 -15.94 -9.73
CA THR A 451 27.69 -15.14 -8.81
C THR A 451 26.90 -14.67 -7.59
N ALA A 452 25.70 -14.13 -7.80
CA ALA A 452 24.82 -13.70 -6.69
C ALA A 452 24.41 -14.90 -5.84
N GLY A 453 24.08 -16.04 -6.46
CA GLY A 453 23.77 -17.28 -5.74
C GLY A 453 24.96 -17.82 -4.95
N LYS A 454 26.17 -17.76 -5.50
CA LYS A 454 27.38 -18.15 -4.76
C LYS A 454 27.57 -17.28 -3.51
N ASN A 455 27.45 -15.97 -3.64
CA ASN A 455 27.56 -15.06 -2.50
C ASN A 455 26.44 -15.27 -1.47
N LEU A 456 25.23 -15.57 -1.94
CA LEU A 456 24.05 -15.78 -1.10
C LEU A 456 24.12 -17.07 -0.27
N PHE A 457 24.71 -18.14 -0.81
CA PHE A 457 24.78 -19.46 -0.13
C PHE A 457 26.17 -19.80 0.43
N ALA A 458 27.22 -19.10 -0.01
CA ALA A 458 28.61 -19.30 0.41
C ALA A 458 29.38 -17.97 0.33
N PRO A 459 29.09 -17.01 1.24
CA PRO A 459 29.71 -15.68 1.23
C PRO A 459 31.22 -15.76 1.43
N SER A 460 31.95 -14.82 0.83
CA SER A 460 33.40 -14.64 1.02
C SER A 460 33.71 -13.62 2.13
N ASP A 461 34.72 -13.90 2.95
CA ASP A 461 35.15 -13.11 4.15
C ASP A 461 35.78 -11.73 3.84
N SER A 462 35.17 -10.92 2.98
CA SER A 462 35.69 -9.57 2.68
C SER A 462 35.07 -8.53 3.61
N ASP A 463 35.82 -8.07 4.61
CA ASP A 463 35.40 -7.10 5.63
C ASP A 463 35.48 -5.61 5.18
N ALA A 464 35.67 -5.34 3.88
CA ALA A 464 35.82 -3.97 3.38
C ALA A 464 34.50 -3.19 3.41
N ALA A 465 34.49 -1.99 4.01
CA ALA A 465 33.31 -1.12 4.07
C ALA A 465 32.87 -0.58 2.70
N PHE A 466 33.83 -0.31 1.81
CA PHE A 466 33.61 0.17 0.44
C PHE A 466 34.29 -0.77 -0.57
N PRO A 467 33.70 -1.94 -0.86
CA PRO A 467 34.37 -3.01 -1.63
C PRO A 467 34.63 -2.67 -3.10
N TYR A 468 34.04 -1.59 -3.62
CA TYR A 468 34.18 -1.16 -5.01
C TYR A 468 35.26 -0.11 -5.23
N CYS A 469 35.84 0.42 -4.15
CA CYS A 469 36.88 1.43 -4.20
C CYS A 469 38.29 0.81 -4.26
N GLU A 470 39.25 1.62 -4.70
CA GLU A 470 40.69 1.30 -4.58
C GLU A 470 41.10 1.04 -3.11
N PRO A 471 42.15 0.24 -2.85
CA PRO A 471 42.55 -0.18 -1.49
C PRO A 471 42.70 0.96 -0.48
N GLU A 472 43.11 2.14 -0.95
CA GLU A 472 43.21 3.35 -0.13
C GLU A 472 41.86 3.74 0.47
N TYR A 473 40.76 3.63 -0.27
CA TYR A 473 39.42 4.10 0.11
C TYR A 473 38.46 2.97 0.54
N GLN A 474 38.95 1.74 0.69
CA GLN A 474 38.11 0.58 1.04
C GLN A 474 37.55 0.63 2.47
N ASN A 475 38.24 1.31 3.39
CA ASN A 475 37.85 1.39 4.81
C ASN A 475 37.89 2.81 5.38
N ILE A 476 38.14 3.82 4.55
CA ILE A 476 38.17 5.23 4.95
C ILE A 476 37.29 6.04 4.00
N VAL A 477 36.54 6.98 4.55
CA VAL A 477 35.73 7.91 3.76
C VAL A 477 36.65 8.92 3.08
N PHE A 478 36.46 9.18 1.78
CA PHE A 478 37.34 10.10 1.03
C PHE A 478 37.15 11.58 1.41
N TYR A 479 35.96 11.91 1.93
CA TYR A 479 35.57 13.27 2.31
C TYR A 479 34.66 13.23 3.54
N ASN A 480 35.08 13.87 4.62
CA ASN A 480 34.29 13.97 5.84
C ASN A 480 33.82 15.42 6.02
N TYR A 481 32.58 15.67 5.58
CA TYR A 481 31.97 17.00 5.68
C TYR A 481 31.93 17.53 7.12
N THR A 482 31.62 16.67 8.10
CA THR A 482 31.48 17.06 9.51
C THR A 482 32.81 17.53 10.09
N ALA A 483 33.92 16.87 9.71
CA ALA A 483 35.26 17.23 10.17
C ALA A 483 35.76 18.54 9.54
N GLU A 484 35.39 18.83 8.29
CA GLU A 484 35.82 20.06 7.61
C GLU A 484 34.99 21.30 7.98
N HIS A 485 33.70 21.13 8.29
CA HIS A 485 32.74 22.24 8.47
C HIS A 485 32.16 22.34 9.89
N GLU A 486 32.90 21.87 10.90
CA GLU A 486 32.53 21.93 12.32
C GLU A 486 32.16 23.36 12.81
N THR A 487 32.56 24.40 12.06
CA THR A 487 32.29 25.83 12.34
C THR A 487 30.97 26.38 11.76
N ASP A 488 30.38 25.76 10.74
CA ASP A 488 29.16 26.28 10.07
C ASP A 488 27.84 25.75 10.67
N LEU A 489 27.90 24.72 11.51
CA LEU A 489 26.73 24.13 12.18
C LEU A 489 26.02 25.12 13.13
N VAL A 490 26.72 26.16 13.58
CA VAL A 490 26.17 27.23 14.43
C VAL A 490 25.29 28.21 13.63
N PHE A 491 25.47 28.31 12.30
CA PHE A 491 24.75 29.30 11.48
C PHE A 491 23.43 28.77 10.87
N ALA A 492 23.32 27.45 10.65
CA ALA A 492 22.12 26.82 10.09
C ALA A 492 20.91 26.75 11.05
N LEU A 493 21.13 26.97 12.35
CA LEU A 493 20.07 27.05 13.37
C LEU A 493 19.13 28.26 13.15
N ASN A 494 19.54 29.28 12.39
CA ASN A 494 18.76 30.52 12.21
C ASN A 494 17.89 30.59 10.95
N VAL A 495 17.82 29.54 10.11
CA VAL A 495 17.01 29.56 8.86
C VAL A 495 15.73 28.71 8.95
N LYS A 496 15.42 28.15 10.13
CA LYS A 496 14.17 27.41 10.41
C LYS A 496 12.88 28.28 10.34
N ALA A 497 12.97 29.57 10.03
CA ALA A 497 11.87 30.53 10.16
C ALA A 497 11.17 30.96 8.84
N ALA A 498 11.55 30.47 7.66
CA ALA A 498 11.10 31.05 6.39
C ALA A 498 10.12 30.21 5.54
N ILE A 499 9.62 29.06 6.02
CA ILE A 499 8.62 28.23 5.30
C ILE A 499 7.39 27.99 6.17
N SER A 500 6.78 29.08 6.65
CA SER A 500 5.54 29.02 7.46
C SER A 500 4.50 30.08 7.08
N ALA A 501 4.67 30.81 5.98
CA ALA A 501 3.93 32.07 5.77
C ALA A 501 2.98 32.15 4.55
N THR A 502 2.75 31.09 3.76
CA THR A 502 2.00 31.25 2.49
C THR A 502 0.76 30.34 2.30
N VAL A 503 0.25 29.69 3.36
CA VAL A 503 -0.96 28.84 3.24
C VAL A 503 -2.14 29.29 4.14
N LEU A 504 -1.96 30.33 4.96
CA LEU A 504 -2.93 30.71 6.00
C LEU A 504 -3.84 31.91 5.66
N VAL A 505 -4.15 32.18 4.37
CA VAL A 505 -4.96 33.38 3.99
C VAL A 505 -6.19 33.08 3.12
N LEU A 506 -6.60 31.82 2.95
CA LEU A 506 -7.87 31.52 2.28
C LEU A 506 -8.77 30.63 3.13
N LEU A 507 -9.51 31.27 4.04
CA LEU A 507 -10.86 30.91 4.54
C LEU A 507 -10.95 30.96 6.07
N ILE A 508 -11.16 32.17 6.62
CA ILE A 508 -12.10 32.37 7.73
C ILE A 508 -12.75 33.75 7.51
N SER A 509 -14.07 33.79 7.36
CA SER A 509 -14.87 34.98 7.65
C SER A 509 -16.12 34.57 8.41
N ASN A 510 -16.11 34.96 9.69
CA ASN A 510 -17.19 35.40 10.56
C ASN A 510 -18.61 34.83 10.40
N SER A 511 -19.18 34.36 11.53
CA SER A 511 -20.12 35.18 12.31
C SER A 511 -20.67 34.42 13.53
N THR A 512 -20.85 35.16 14.61
CA THR A 512 -21.25 34.80 15.97
C THR A 512 -22.77 34.79 16.21
N SER A 513 -23.16 34.12 17.31
CA SER A 513 -24.20 34.46 18.32
C SER A 513 -25.58 33.76 18.33
N SER A 514 -25.86 33.15 19.50
CA SER A 514 -27.09 33.29 20.33
C SER A 514 -28.23 32.23 20.30
N THR A 515 -28.21 31.38 21.35
CA THR A 515 -29.23 31.08 22.40
C THR A 515 -30.67 30.56 22.12
N THR A 516 -30.93 29.40 22.78
CA THR A 516 -32.14 28.94 23.53
C THR A 516 -33.48 28.71 22.83
N ALA A 517 -33.98 27.46 22.87
CA ALA A 517 -35.11 27.02 23.73
C ALA A 517 -35.57 25.58 23.40
N LEU A 518 -35.94 24.84 24.46
CA LEU A 518 -36.55 23.51 24.47
C LEU A 518 -37.97 23.50 23.85
N GLN A 519 -38.45 22.34 23.37
CA GLN A 519 -39.37 21.42 24.11
C GLN A 519 -40.21 20.52 23.17
N ASN A 520 -40.35 19.26 23.58
CA ASN A 520 -41.41 18.27 23.31
C ASN A 520 -41.73 17.82 21.88
N THR A 521 -41.63 16.51 21.64
CA THR A 521 -42.83 15.69 21.40
C THR A 521 -42.53 14.20 21.56
N SER A 522 -43.03 13.67 22.68
CA SER A 522 -43.22 12.26 22.97
C SER A 522 -44.57 11.80 22.42
N SER A 523 -44.59 10.92 21.43
CA SER A 523 -45.70 9.96 21.18
C SER A 523 -45.61 9.30 19.80
N LEU A 524 -44.66 8.37 19.59
CA LEU A 524 -44.77 7.48 18.42
C LEU A 524 -44.04 6.15 18.61
N SER A 525 -44.05 5.62 19.83
CA SER A 525 -43.33 4.39 20.21
C SER A 525 -44.16 3.12 20.08
N THR A 526 -45.44 3.19 19.67
CA THR A 526 -46.36 2.07 19.94
C THR A 526 -46.81 1.28 18.71
N GLU A 527 -46.52 1.72 17.48
CA GLU A 527 -47.21 1.14 16.30
C GLU A 527 -46.33 0.39 15.29
N LEU A 528 -45.06 0.11 15.62
CA LEU A 528 -44.16 -0.62 14.71
C LEU A 528 -43.46 -1.81 15.38
N SER A 529 -44.16 -2.51 16.28
CA SER A 529 -43.67 -3.74 16.92
C SER A 529 -44.32 -5.02 16.37
N ARG A 530 -45.10 -4.91 15.28
CA ARG A 530 -45.76 -6.07 14.65
C ARG A 530 -45.41 -6.15 13.17
N THR A 531 -44.25 -6.74 12.86
CA THR A 531 -44.03 -7.69 11.75
C THR A 531 -42.53 -7.96 11.59
N MET A 532 -42.00 -8.98 12.27
CA MET A 532 -40.72 -9.58 11.91
C MET A 532 -40.92 -11.09 11.79
N ALA A 533 -40.98 -11.56 10.54
CA ALA A 533 -41.12 -12.97 10.20
C ALA A 533 -39.74 -13.65 10.03
N LYS A 534 -39.77 -14.96 10.28
CA LYS A 534 -38.74 -16.00 10.26
C LYS A 534 -37.60 -15.82 9.25
N GLY A 535 -36.38 -15.68 9.76
CA GLY A 535 -35.10 -15.81 9.05
C GLY A 535 -33.94 -15.89 10.07
N PRO A 536 -32.71 -16.22 9.66
CA PRO A 536 -31.54 -16.23 10.56
C PRO A 536 -31.33 -14.84 11.19
N PHE A 537 -30.90 -14.84 12.46
CA PHE A 537 -30.76 -13.63 13.29
C PHE A 537 -29.76 -12.62 12.68
N LEU A 538 -28.63 -13.12 12.16
CA LEU A 538 -27.65 -12.41 11.34
C LEU A 538 -27.31 -13.24 10.09
N THR A 539 -27.15 -12.58 8.95
CA THR A 539 -26.66 -13.12 7.68
C THR A 539 -25.20 -12.74 7.45
N LEU A 540 -24.54 -13.34 6.45
CA LEU A 540 -23.16 -13.00 6.09
C LEU A 540 -23.01 -11.54 5.63
N GLU A 541 -24.05 -10.97 5.01
CA GLU A 541 -24.12 -9.55 4.65
C GLU A 541 -24.28 -8.65 5.89
N ASP A 542 -25.09 -9.09 6.87
CA ASP A 542 -25.20 -8.41 8.16
C ASP A 542 -23.83 -8.38 8.88
N PHE A 543 -23.06 -9.48 8.84
CA PHE A 543 -21.71 -9.53 9.41
C PHE A 543 -20.73 -8.58 8.71
N LYS A 544 -20.78 -8.45 7.37
CA LYS A 544 -19.96 -7.47 6.64
C LYS A 544 -20.28 -6.04 7.05
N SER A 545 -21.57 -5.75 7.24
CA SER A 545 -22.03 -4.43 7.69
C SER A 545 -21.65 -4.15 9.15
N CYS A 546 -21.76 -5.16 10.02
CA CYS A 546 -21.25 -5.09 11.39
C CYS A 546 -19.75 -4.79 11.41
N PHE A 547 -18.98 -5.45 10.53
CA PHE A 547 -17.54 -5.25 10.45
C PHE A 547 -17.15 -3.84 9.98
N ASN A 548 -17.81 -3.32 8.95
CA ASN A 548 -17.59 -1.95 8.49
C ASN A 548 -17.94 -0.92 9.58
N LEU A 549 -19.09 -1.10 10.24
CA LEU A 549 -19.51 -0.24 11.35
C LEU A 549 -18.56 -0.35 12.55
N PHE A 550 -18.04 -1.55 12.84
CA PHE A 550 -17.04 -1.79 13.86
C PHE A 550 -15.75 -1.02 13.57
N CYS A 551 -15.21 -1.09 12.34
CA CYS A 551 -14.02 -0.34 11.95
C CYS A 551 -14.20 1.18 12.13
N CYS A 552 -15.42 1.68 11.91
CA CYS A 552 -15.71 3.10 12.05
C CYS A 552 -15.83 3.56 13.52
N ILE A 553 -16.35 2.71 14.42
CA ILE A 553 -16.52 3.05 15.85
C ILE A 553 -15.24 2.76 16.65
N TYR A 554 -14.58 1.62 16.40
CA TYR A 554 -13.49 1.10 17.21
C TYR A 554 -12.15 1.86 17.03
N GLY A 555 -12.08 2.93 16.22
CA GLY A 555 -10.85 3.69 15.96
C GLY A 555 -10.30 4.46 17.17
N ILE A 556 -10.03 5.76 17.01
CA ILE A 556 -9.43 6.62 18.05
C ILE A 556 -10.18 6.60 19.41
N GLY A 557 -11.46 6.26 19.39
CA GLY A 557 -12.29 6.14 20.58
C GLY A 557 -11.66 5.26 21.66
N THR A 558 -11.00 4.15 21.29
CA THR A 558 -10.39 3.19 22.24
C THR A 558 -9.30 3.83 23.09
N LEU A 559 -8.42 4.60 22.45
CA LEU A 559 -7.23 5.18 23.07
C LEU A 559 -7.57 6.14 24.21
N GLY A 560 -8.70 6.84 24.10
CA GLY A 560 -9.22 7.74 25.13
C GLY A 560 -10.05 7.06 26.23
N MET A 561 -10.44 5.79 26.07
CA MET A 561 -11.31 5.12 27.04
C MET A 561 -10.67 4.89 28.41
N PRO A 562 -9.41 4.42 28.51
CA PRO A 562 -8.72 4.34 29.80
C PRO A 562 -8.63 5.70 30.50
N GLY A 563 -8.37 6.78 29.75
CA GLY A 563 -8.36 8.16 30.27
C GLY A 563 -9.72 8.63 30.79
N ASN A 564 -10.83 8.15 30.23
CA ASN A 564 -12.18 8.43 30.74
C ASN A 564 -12.40 7.84 32.14
N PHE A 565 -11.93 6.61 32.36
CA PHE A 565 -11.97 5.94 33.67
C PHE A 565 -11.04 6.65 34.66
N ALA A 566 -9.87 7.10 34.22
CA ALA A 566 -8.96 7.89 35.04
C ALA A 566 -9.55 9.24 35.47
N ARG A 567 -10.40 9.87 34.66
CA ARG A 567 -11.04 11.17 34.97
C ARG A 567 -12.25 11.04 35.90
N ALA A 568 -13.12 10.07 35.66
CA ALA A 568 -14.43 9.98 36.35
C ALA A 568 -14.51 8.82 37.35
N GLY A 569 -13.48 7.98 37.43
CA GLY A 569 -13.51 6.73 38.19
C GLY A 569 -14.35 5.65 37.49
N PRO A 570 -14.17 4.38 37.88
CA PRO A 570 -14.74 3.24 37.14
C PRO A 570 -16.27 3.22 37.21
N THR A 571 -16.86 3.61 38.33
CA THR A 571 -18.31 3.56 38.53
C THR A 571 -19.06 4.54 37.62
N LEU A 572 -18.69 5.82 37.66
CA LEU A 572 -19.31 6.85 36.82
C LEU A 572 -18.97 6.65 35.35
N ALA A 573 -17.74 6.23 35.03
CA ALA A 573 -17.34 5.95 33.65
C ALA A 573 -18.13 4.78 33.05
N CYS A 574 -18.38 3.69 33.81
CA CYS A 574 -19.24 2.60 33.36
C CYS A 574 -20.69 3.04 33.10
N PHE A 575 -21.27 3.84 34.00
CA PHE A 575 -22.62 4.38 33.79
C PHE A 575 -22.69 5.31 32.58
N ALA A 576 -21.71 6.20 32.42
CA ALA A 576 -21.65 7.10 31.27
C ALA A 576 -21.44 6.32 29.97
N LEU A 577 -20.57 5.32 29.95
CA LEU A 577 -20.33 4.47 28.79
C LEU A 577 -21.60 3.71 28.40
N ALA A 578 -22.30 3.10 29.36
CA ALA A 578 -23.56 2.41 29.12
C ALA A 578 -24.66 3.36 28.61
N PHE A 579 -24.77 4.56 29.20
CA PHE A 579 -25.71 5.58 28.75
C PHE A 579 -25.41 6.05 27.34
N MET A 580 -24.14 6.34 27.02
CA MET A 580 -23.71 6.79 25.70
C MET A 580 -23.87 5.71 24.64
N ALA A 581 -23.59 4.45 24.97
CA ALA A 581 -23.87 3.31 24.10
C ALA A 581 -25.38 3.19 23.83
N PHE A 582 -26.22 3.30 24.87
CA PHE A 582 -27.67 3.28 24.72
C PHE A 582 -28.18 4.44 23.85
N ALA A 583 -27.76 5.68 24.15
CA ALA A 583 -28.20 6.87 23.43
C ALA A 583 -27.83 6.81 21.95
N ASN A 584 -26.59 6.41 21.62
CA ASN A 584 -26.14 6.29 20.24
C ASN A 584 -26.81 5.11 19.52
N THR A 585 -26.98 3.97 20.17
CA THR A 585 -27.71 2.83 19.61
C THR A 585 -29.16 3.20 19.32
N TYR A 586 -29.82 3.85 20.28
CA TYR A 586 -31.21 4.29 20.12
C TYR A 586 -31.36 5.30 18.99
N SER A 587 -30.53 6.34 18.96
CA SER A 587 -30.54 7.35 17.88
C SER A 587 -30.31 6.71 16.51
N SER A 588 -29.34 5.81 16.41
CA SER A 588 -29.00 5.06 15.19
C SER A 588 -30.12 4.14 14.70
N ILE A 589 -30.79 3.44 15.61
CA ILE A 589 -31.95 2.59 15.29
C ILE A 589 -33.14 3.44 14.84
N VAL A 590 -33.40 4.56 15.53
CA VAL A 590 -34.47 5.49 15.14
C VAL A 590 -34.18 6.07 13.76
N MET A 591 -32.96 6.51 13.50
CA MET A 591 -32.53 6.97 12.18
C MET A 591 -32.82 5.93 11.10
N SER A 592 -32.42 4.68 11.35
CA SER A 592 -32.62 3.56 10.42
C SER A 592 -34.09 3.34 10.12
N LYS A 593 -34.96 3.43 11.15
CA LYS A 593 -36.41 3.30 11.00
C LYS A 593 -37.02 4.47 10.23
N VAL A 594 -36.62 5.71 10.51
CA VAL A 594 -37.10 6.89 9.80
C VAL A 594 -36.72 6.81 8.31
N MET A 595 -35.52 6.32 7.99
CA MET A 595 -35.12 6.09 6.61
C MET A 595 -35.93 5.03 5.86
N LEU A 596 -36.47 4.04 6.56
CA LEU A 596 -37.39 3.07 5.94
C LEU A 596 -38.77 3.68 5.61
N LEU A 597 -39.15 4.74 6.33
CA LEU A 597 -40.40 5.47 6.11
C LEU A 597 -40.26 6.58 5.07
N ALA A 598 -39.05 7.09 4.87
CA ALA A 598 -38.78 8.18 3.96
C ALA A 598 -38.99 7.77 2.48
N PRO A 599 -39.48 8.67 1.62
CA PRO A 599 -39.61 8.40 0.19
C PRO A 599 -38.24 8.17 -0.45
N ARG A 600 -38.21 7.42 -1.57
CA ARG A 600 -36.97 7.07 -2.31
C ARG A 600 -36.17 8.28 -2.82
N SER A 601 -36.73 9.49 -2.77
CA SER A 601 -36.02 10.73 -3.08
C SER A 601 -35.08 11.20 -1.96
N VAL A 602 -35.23 10.69 -0.74
CA VAL A 602 -34.42 11.05 0.44
C VAL A 602 -33.14 10.20 0.46
N ASN A 603 -32.07 10.76 -0.08
CA ASN A 603 -30.82 10.04 -0.35
C ASN A 603 -29.63 10.49 0.47
N THR A 604 -29.76 11.46 1.37
CA THR A 604 -28.66 11.90 2.25
C THR A 604 -29.20 12.21 3.64
N PHE A 605 -28.30 12.31 4.63
CA PHE A 605 -28.70 12.77 5.96
C PHE A 605 -29.25 14.21 5.92
N GLY A 606 -28.74 15.04 5.00
CA GLY A 606 -29.29 16.37 4.69
C GLY A 606 -30.72 16.31 4.14
N ASP A 607 -31.00 15.42 3.19
CA ASP A 607 -32.35 15.25 2.62
C ASP A 607 -33.34 14.71 3.66
N LEU A 608 -32.85 13.88 4.60
CA LEU A 608 -33.66 13.37 5.71
C LEU A 608 -34.06 14.50 6.66
N GLY A 609 -33.11 15.40 6.96
CA GLY A 609 -33.36 16.64 7.68
C GLY A 609 -34.37 17.54 6.95
N GLU A 610 -34.23 17.68 5.63
CA GLU A 610 -35.18 18.45 4.81
C GLU A 610 -36.60 17.87 4.86
N TRP A 611 -36.70 16.55 4.76
CA TRP A 611 -37.99 15.87 4.81
C TRP A 611 -38.64 15.96 6.19
N SER A 612 -37.84 15.94 7.26
CA SER A 612 -38.35 15.93 8.64
C SER A 612 -38.67 17.32 9.19
N MET A 613 -37.86 18.35 8.88
CA MET A 613 -37.99 19.70 9.45
C MET A 613 -37.94 20.82 8.39
N GLY A 614 -38.01 20.49 7.10
CA GLY A 614 -37.85 21.46 6.01
C GLY A 614 -36.41 21.99 5.90
N LYS A 615 -36.25 23.16 5.28
CA LYS A 615 -34.91 23.73 5.00
C LYS A 615 -34.02 23.87 6.23
N THR A 616 -34.59 24.17 7.40
CA THR A 616 -33.84 24.27 8.67
C THR A 616 -33.23 22.93 9.07
N GLY A 617 -33.97 21.83 8.92
CA GLY A 617 -33.46 20.48 9.13
C GLY A 617 -32.35 20.12 8.16
N ARG A 618 -32.47 20.50 6.88
CA ARG A 618 -31.39 20.33 5.89
C ARG A 618 -30.10 20.99 6.36
N TYR A 619 -30.17 22.27 6.74
CA TYR A 619 -28.99 23.01 7.20
C TYR A 619 -28.40 22.41 8.48
N LEU A 620 -29.23 22.02 9.45
CA LEU A 620 -28.77 21.42 10.69
C LEU A 620 -28.04 20.09 10.44
N CYS A 621 -28.62 19.20 9.63
CA CYS A 621 -28.00 17.94 9.24
C CYS A 621 -26.70 18.16 8.46
N VAL A 622 -26.69 19.05 7.46
CA VAL A 622 -25.49 19.31 6.64
C VAL A 622 -24.37 19.96 7.43
N VAL A 623 -24.65 20.97 8.27
CA VAL A 623 -23.64 21.66 9.08
C VAL A 623 -23.07 20.74 10.14
N SER A 624 -23.92 19.98 10.86
CA SER A 624 -23.44 18.99 11.83
C SER A 624 -22.64 17.87 11.16
N GLN A 625 -23.08 17.40 9.99
CA GLN A 625 -22.35 16.38 9.23
C GLN A 625 -21.00 16.88 8.73
N MET A 626 -20.96 18.07 8.14
CA MET A 626 -19.72 18.68 7.66
C MET A 626 -18.77 18.96 8.83
N GLY A 627 -19.30 19.47 9.96
CA GLY A 627 -18.53 19.69 11.17
C GLY A 627 -17.85 18.42 11.67
N SER A 628 -18.61 17.33 11.83
CA SER A 628 -18.05 16.04 12.25
C SER A 628 -17.05 15.49 11.23
N SER A 629 -17.37 15.57 9.94
CA SER A 629 -16.52 15.03 8.86
C SER A 629 -15.22 15.81 8.66
N LEU A 630 -15.13 17.05 9.14
CA LEU A 630 -13.90 17.86 9.10
C LEU A 630 -13.13 17.81 10.43
N LEU A 631 -13.81 17.90 11.57
CA LEU A 631 -13.17 17.94 12.89
C LEU A 631 -12.55 16.61 13.28
N ILE A 632 -13.20 15.48 12.96
CA ILE A 632 -12.68 14.15 13.29
C ILE A 632 -11.32 13.93 12.60
N PRO A 633 -11.17 14.10 11.26
CA PRO A 633 -9.87 14.04 10.61
C PRO A 633 -8.84 15.00 11.19
N CYS A 634 -9.21 16.23 11.59
CA CYS A 634 -8.27 17.14 12.26
C CYS A 634 -7.68 16.53 13.54
N VAL A 635 -8.50 15.85 14.36
CA VAL A 635 -8.00 15.15 15.56
C VAL A 635 -7.07 14.00 15.17
N PHE A 636 -7.38 13.24 14.12
CA PHE A 636 -6.49 12.18 13.60
C PHE A 636 -5.14 12.73 13.15
N LEU A 637 -5.12 13.86 12.45
CA LEU A 637 -3.89 14.48 11.98
C LEU A 637 -3.03 14.98 13.14
N ILE A 638 -3.65 15.61 14.14
CA ILE A 638 -2.95 16.08 15.35
C ILE A 638 -2.40 14.90 16.15
N LEU A 639 -3.22 13.87 16.38
CA LEU A 639 -2.79 12.67 17.11
C LEU A 639 -1.65 11.96 16.37
N GLY A 640 -1.77 11.75 15.06
CA GLY A 640 -0.71 11.17 14.25
C GLY A 640 0.58 12.00 14.30
N GLY A 641 0.46 13.32 14.22
CA GLY A 641 1.59 14.23 14.40
C GLY A 641 2.26 14.11 15.78
N GLN A 642 1.47 14.01 16.85
CA GLN A 642 1.99 13.81 18.22
C GLN A 642 2.67 12.45 18.40
N LEU A 643 2.13 11.39 17.81
CA LEU A 643 2.74 10.06 17.87
C LEU A 643 4.07 10.04 17.12
N LEU A 644 4.16 10.68 15.95
CA LEU A 644 5.40 10.78 15.18
C LEU A 644 6.44 11.67 15.87
N ASP A 645 6.01 12.79 16.45
CA ASP A 645 6.86 13.68 17.25
C ASP A 645 7.43 12.97 18.48
N GLY A 646 6.59 12.16 19.14
CA GLY A 646 7.02 11.25 20.18
C GLY A 646 8.09 10.29 19.66
N LEU A 647 7.73 9.43 18.70
CA LEU A 647 8.56 8.33 18.18
C LEU A 647 9.92 8.80 17.65
N PHE A 648 9.97 10.01 17.07
CA PHE A 648 11.17 10.60 16.48
C PHE A 648 11.46 11.96 17.12
N PRO A 649 11.93 11.98 18.39
CA PRO A 649 12.19 13.22 19.09
C PRO A 649 13.27 14.02 18.36
N ASP A 650 13.19 15.35 18.46
CA ASP A 650 14.11 16.33 17.85
C ASP A 650 14.21 16.30 16.31
N ALA A 651 13.45 15.44 15.62
CA ALA A 651 13.45 15.35 14.16
C ALA A 651 12.82 16.60 13.50
N TRP A 652 11.61 16.95 13.93
CA TRP A 652 10.83 18.10 13.46
C TRP A 652 9.90 18.59 14.58
N SER A 653 9.24 19.74 14.38
CA SER A 653 8.18 20.18 15.30
C SER A 653 6.89 19.40 15.07
N GLN A 654 6.08 19.23 16.12
CA GLN A 654 4.74 18.63 16.04
C GLN A 654 3.87 19.18 14.89
N ASN A 655 3.93 20.49 14.63
CA ASN A 655 3.18 21.12 13.53
C ASN A 655 3.63 20.58 12.16
N THR A 656 4.93 20.39 11.99
CA THR A 656 5.51 19.83 10.76
C THR A 656 5.12 18.36 10.61
N TRP A 657 5.17 17.59 11.71
CA TRP A 657 4.70 16.20 11.72
C TRP A 657 3.22 16.07 11.37
N THR A 658 2.38 17.01 11.82
CA THR A 658 0.96 17.06 11.47
C THR A 658 0.75 17.30 9.97
N ILE A 659 1.57 18.16 9.35
CA ILE A 659 1.55 18.40 7.91
C ILE A 659 1.99 17.14 7.15
N PHE A 660 3.08 16.50 7.57
CA PHE A 660 3.53 15.24 6.93
C PHE A 660 2.49 14.14 7.07
N MET A 661 1.82 14.04 8.22
CA MET A 661 0.71 13.10 8.40
C MET A 661 -0.42 13.37 7.39
N ALA A 662 -0.77 14.64 7.17
CA ALA A 662 -1.80 15.00 6.18
C ALA A 662 -1.39 14.60 4.75
N LEU A 663 -0.11 14.81 4.40
CA LEU A 663 0.44 14.40 3.10
C LEU A 663 0.47 12.88 2.92
N MET A 664 0.82 12.13 3.97
CA MET A 664 0.85 10.66 3.93
C MET A 664 -0.55 10.04 3.80
N VAL A 665 -1.57 10.65 4.40
CA VAL A 665 -2.97 10.16 4.33
C VAL A 665 -3.69 10.61 3.06
N LEU A 666 -3.22 11.67 2.39
CA LEU A 666 -3.84 12.23 1.18
C LEU A 666 -4.17 11.17 0.10
N PRO A 667 -3.28 10.22 -0.26
CA PRO A 667 -3.61 9.20 -1.27
C PRO A 667 -4.83 8.34 -0.88
N VAL A 668 -5.00 8.05 0.41
CA VAL A 668 -6.16 7.31 0.93
C VAL A 668 -7.42 8.17 0.89
N CYS A 669 -7.30 9.48 1.16
CA CYS A 669 -8.43 10.42 1.05
C CYS A 669 -8.93 10.62 -0.40
N LEU A 670 -8.11 10.31 -1.40
CA LEU A 670 -8.50 10.41 -2.81
C LEU A 670 -9.30 9.20 -3.30
N VAL A 671 -9.50 8.17 -2.46
CA VAL A 671 -10.35 7.01 -2.79
C VAL A 671 -11.82 7.44 -2.77
N PRO A 672 -12.53 7.40 -3.92
CA PRO A 672 -13.83 8.05 -4.08
C PRO A 672 -15.00 7.31 -3.40
N THR A 673 -14.85 6.03 -3.06
CA THR A 673 -15.95 5.24 -2.48
C THR A 673 -15.56 4.49 -1.21
N LEU A 674 -16.51 4.39 -0.26
CA LEU A 674 -16.34 3.62 0.98
C LEU A 674 -16.10 2.12 0.72
N LYS A 675 -16.55 1.60 -0.43
CA LYS A 675 -16.29 0.22 -0.84
C LYS A 675 -14.80 0.03 -1.14
N GLU A 676 -14.23 0.92 -1.95
CA GLU A 676 -12.80 0.91 -2.31
C GLU A 676 -11.88 1.19 -1.12
N GLY A 677 -12.35 1.89 -0.08
CA GLY A 677 -11.60 2.13 1.16
C GLY A 677 -11.69 1.01 2.21
N SER A 678 -12.46 -0.05 1.97
CA SER A 678 -12.77 -1.06 3.00
C SER A 678 -11.56 -1.85 3.47
N GLY A 679 -10.59 -2.14 2.59
CA GLY A 679 -9.31 -2.76 2.95
C GLY A 679 -8.45 -1.88 3.86
N ALA A 680 -8.39 -0.56 3.60
CA ALA A 680 -7.67 0.39 4.44
C ALA A 680 -8.33 0.52 5.83
N ALA A 681 -9.68 0.53 5.88
CA ALA A 681 -10.42 0.53 7.14
C ALA A 681 -10.17 -0.75 7.95
N PHE A 682 -10.14 -1.93 7.29
CA PHE A 682 -9.77 -3.20 7.91
C PHE A 682 -8.35 -3.15 8.51
N ALA A 683 -7.37 -2.69 7.72
CA ALA A 683 -5.98 -2.58 8.17
C ALA A 683 -5.82 -1.62 9.36
N GLY A 684 -6.47 -0.45 9.31
CA GLY A 684 -6.47 0.50 10.42
C GLY A 684 -7.10 -0.07 11.68
N CYS A 685 -8.24 -0.76 11.56
CA CYS A 685 -8.92 -1.39 12.69
C CYS A 685 -8.09 -2.52 13.31
N PHE A 686 -7.47 -3.36 12.49
CA PHE A 686 -6.55 -4.40 12.94
C PHE A 686 -5.35 -3.80 13.69
N GLY A 687 -4.78 -2.70 13.16
CA GLY A 687 -3.73 -1.94 13.81
C GLY A 687 -4.13 -1.41 15.19
N THR A 688 -5.34 -0.84 15.32
CA THR A 688 -5.85 -0.35 16.62
C THR A 688 -6.02 -1.48 17.63
N ILE A 689 -6.61 -2.62 17.22
CA ILE A 689 -6.75 -3.78 18.12
C ILE A 689 -5.39 -4.26 18.62
N LEU A 690 -4.40 -4.34 17.73
CA LEU A 690 -3.06 -4.76 18.11
C LEU A 690 -2.42 -3.75 19.08
N ALA A 691 -2.54 -2.45 18.80
CA ALA A 691 -2.06 -1.39 19.67
C ALA A 691 -2.71 -1.43 21.06
N ASP A 692 -4.02 -1.69 21.14
CA ASP A 692 -4.77 -1.84 22.38
C ASP A 692 -4.27 -3.04 23.21
N ILE A 693 -4.13 -4.21 22.57
CA ILE A 693 -3.65 -5.43 23.22
C ILE A 693 -2.23 -5.24 23.75
N ILE A 694 -1.33 -4.69 22.92
CA ILE A 694 0.07 -4.45 23.31
C ILE A 694 0.12 -3.39 24.42
N GLY A 695 -0.57 -2.26 24.25
CA GLY A 695 -0.53 -1.16 25.18
C GLY A 695 -1.03 -1.55 26.58
N VAL A 696 -2.15 -2.26 26.67
CA VAL A 696 -2.63 -2.79 27.96
C VAL A 696 -1.68 -3.84 28.52
N SER A 697 -1.14 -4.73 27.68
CA SER A 697 -0.18 -5.74 28.13
C SER A 697 1.08 -5.12 28.73
N VAL A 698 1.60 -4.04 28.13
CA VAL A 698 2.76 -3.29 28.62
C VAL A 698 2.44 -2.64 29.97
N VAL A 699 1.30 -1.95 30.12
CA VAL A 699 0.89 -1.38 31.41
C VAL A 699 0.76 -2.47 32.49
N MET A 700 0.05 -3.56 32.17
CA MET A 700 -0.17 -4.67 33.11
C MET A 700 1.13 -5.39 33.49
N TYR A 701 2.10 -5.43 32.59
CA TYR A 701 3.43 -6.01 32.86
C TYR A 701 4.31 -5.06 33.67
N GLY A 702 4.41 -3.79 33.25
CA GLY A 702 5.27 -2.78 33.87
C GLY A 702 4.88 -2.44 35.31
N MET A 703 3.58 -2.52 35.62
CA MET A 703 3.05 -2.21 36.95
C MET A 703 2.86 -3.43 37.86
N ARG A 704 3.41 -4.60 37.52
CA ARG A 704 3.23 -5.81 38.34
C ARG A 704 3.65 -5.57 39.80
N GLY A 705 2.75 -5.90 40.73
CA GLY A 705 3.01 -5.73 42.17
C GLY A 705 2.73 -4.32 42.70
N HIS A 706 2.03 -3.47 41.96
CA HIS A 706 1.63 -2.13 42.40
C HIS A 706 0.70 -2.19 43.66
N PRO A 707 0.75 -1.16 44.53
CA PRO A 707 -0.20 -1.00 45.63
C PRO A 707 -1.62 -0.68 45.11
N SER A 708 -2.61 -0.57 46.00
CA SER A 708 -3.98 -0.19 45.60
C SER A 708 -3.98 1.10 44.77
N VAL A 709 -4.68 1.06 43.63
CA VAL A 709 -4.68 2.16 42.67
C VAL A 709 -5.32 3.44 43.23
N PRO A 710 -4.80 4.62 42.88
CA PRO A 710 -5.37 5.89 43.32
C PRO A 710 -6.69 6.18 42.59
N PHE A 711 -7.62 6.84 43.29
CA PHE A 711 -8.90 7.28 42.75
C PHE A 711 -8.83 8.76 42.32
N PRO A 712 -9.60 9.17 41.30
CA PRO A 712 -9.61 10.56 40.87
C PRO A 712 -10.37 11.49 41.82
N ASP A 713 -9.93 12.74 41.88
CA ASP A 713 -10.65 13.84 42.52
C ASP A 713 -11.79 14.31 41.60
N LEU A 714 -13.03 13.89 41.89
CA LEU A 714 -14.17 14.06 41.00
C LEU A 714 -14.61 15.52 40.89
N LYS A 715 -14.30 16.15 39.75
CA LYS A 715 -14.80 17.48 39.38
C LYS A 715 -15.84 17.39 38.26
N PHE A 716 -16.85 18.25 38.30
CA PHE A 716 -17.88 18.31 37.25
C PHE A 716 -17.28 18.45 35.85
N GLU A 717 -16.24 19.28 35.71
CA GLU A 717 -15.53 19.49 34.45
C GLU A 717 -14.91 18.19 33.91
N GLN A 718 -14.29 17.36 34.76
CA GLN A 718 -13.69 16.09 34.35
C GLN A 718 -14.76 15.08 33.89
N VAL A 719 -15.88 15.02 34.61
CA VAL A 719 -17.02 14.17 34.25
C VAL A 719 -17.64 14.66 32.94
N ALA A 720 -17.83 15.98 32.76
CA ALA A 720 -18.36 16.55 31.51
C ALA A 720 -17.43 16.29 30.30
N ASN A 721 -16.12 16.46 30.48
CA ASN A 721 -15.12 16.18 29.43
C ASN A 721 -15.11 14.71 29.01
N MET A 722 -15.37 13.77 29.94
CA MET A 722 -15.55 12.35 29.62
C MET A 722 -16.74 12.14 28.67
N PHE A 723 -17.89 12.80 28.89
CA PHE A 723 -19.05 12.67 28.00
C PHE A 723 -18.73 13.15 26.56
N GLY A 724 -17.91 14.20 26.41
CA GLY A 724 -17.43 14.65 25.11
C GLY A 724 -16.59 13.58 24.39
N ASN A 725 -15.66 12.95 25.10
CA ASN A 725 -14.82 11.89 24.55
C ASN A 725 -15.63 10.62 24.20
N LEU A 726 -16.58 10.23 25.05
CA LEU A 726 -17.51 9.13 24.77
C LEU A 726 -18.40 9.44 23.55
N SER A 727 -18.82 10.70 23.36
CA SER A 727 -19.60 11.12 22.19
C SER A 727 -18.80 10.99 20.90
N LEU A 728 -17.51 11.35 20.93
CA LEU A 728 -16.59 11.13 19.80
C LEU A 728 -16.45 9.65 19.47
N ALA A 729 -16.27 8.80 20.49
CA ALA A 729 -16.05 7.36 20.29
C ALA A 729 -17.27 6.61 19.71
N TYR A 730 -18.48 6.98 20.10
CA TYR A 730 -19.72 6.38 19.58
C TYR A 730 -20.30 7.11 18.35
N GLY A 731 -19.59 8.12 17.82
CA GLY A 731 -20.08 9.06 16.80
C GLY A 731 -20.32 8.50 15.38
N ALA A 732 -20.28 7.19 15.17
CA ALA A 732 -20.46 6.58 13.85
C ALA A 732 -21.92 6.59 13.34
N GLY A 733 -22.87 7.19 14.08
CA GLY A 733 -24.27 7.31 13.64
C GLY A 733 -24.45 7.97 12.27
N ILE A 734 -23.48 8.80 11.87
CA ILE A 734 -23.50 9.57 10.62
C ILE A 734 -23.36 8.71 9.35
N ILE A 735 -22.70 7.55 9.43
CA ILE A 735 -22.47 6.66 8.27
C ILE A 735 -23.59 5.64 8.08
N ILE A 736 -24.50 5.51 9.06
CA ILE A 736 -25.57 4.51 9.04
C ILE A 736 -26.49 4.67 7.84
N PRO A 737 -26.88 5.89 7.41
CA PRO A 737 -27.66 6.06 6.18
C PRO A 737 -26.99 5.47 4.95
N ASP A 738 -25.67 5.62 4.83
CA ASP A 738 -24.92 5.13 3.68
C ASP A 738 -24.72 3.61 3.75
N LEU A 739 -24.44 3.06 4.94
CA LEU A 739 -24.41 1.60 5.16
C LEU A 739 -25.77 0.96 4.87
N GLN A 740 -26.87 1.61 5.27
CA GLN A 740 -28.22 1.09 5.08
C GLN A 740 -28.62 1.03 3.61
N ARG A 741 -28.19 2.00 2.79
CA ARG A 741 -28.43 1.97 1.35
C ARG A 741 -27.62 0.88 0.64
N GLN A 742 -26.45 0.54 1.18
CA GLN A 742 -25.61 -0.51 0.61
C GLN A 742 -26.06 -1.93 1.00
N HIS A 743 -26.98 -2.05 1.97
CA HIS A 743 -27.53 -3.32 2.42
C HIS A 743 -28.69 -3.76 1.52
N SER A 744 -28.68 -5.03 1.11
CA SER A 744 -29.73 -5.62 0.27
C SER A 744 -31.08 -5.70 0.98
N ASP A 745 -31.07 -5.78 2.31
CA ASP A 745 -32.26 -5.72 3.18
C ASP A 745 -32.12 -4.63 4.26
N PRO A 746 -32.48 -3.37 3.96
CA PRO A 746 -32.35 -2.25 4.89
C PRO A 746 -33.08 -2.44 6.23
N SER A 747 -34.08 -3.32 6.30
CA SER A 747 -34.88 -3.56 7.51
C SER A 747 -34.07 -4.23 8.64
N ARG A 748 -32.93 -4.83 8.31
CA ARG A 748 -32.02 -5.50 9.25
C ARG A 748 -31.02 -4.57 9.92
N MET A 749 -30.85 -3.35 9.41
CA MET A 749 -29.87 -2.39 9.93
C MET A 749 -29.96 -2.13 11.45
N PRO A 750 -31.17 -2.04 12.06
CA PRO A 750 -31.28 -1.93 13.51
C PRO A 750 -30.60 -3.06 14.30
N ARG A 751 -30.60 -4.29 13.78
CA ARG A 751 -29.95 -5.45 14.43
C ARG A 751 -28.43 -5.36 14.29
N VAL A 752 -27.94 -5.01 13.09
CA VAL A 752 -26.52 -4.79 12.78
C VAL A 752 -25.92 -3.75 13.72
N VAL A 753 -26.58 -2.60 13.86
CA VAL A 753 -26.18 -1.52 14.77
C VAL A 753 -26.14 -2.01 16.22
N GLY A 754 -27.22 -2.63 16.69
CA GLY A 754 -27.32 -3.09 18.08
C GLY A 754 -26.21 -4.09 18.45
N VAL A 755 -25.98 -5.10 17.61
CA VAL A 755 -24.93 -6.10 17.85
C VAL A 755 -23.54 -5.46 17.85
N THR A 756 -23.27 -4.58 16.88
CA THR A 756 -21.95 -3.94 16.73
C THR A 756 -21.64 -3.01 17.90
N VAL A 757 -22.56 -2.13 18.27
CA VAL A 757 -22.34 -1.16 19.36
C VAL A 757 -22.19 -1.89 20.71
N ILE A 758 -22.97 -2.94 20.96
CA ILE A 758 -22.83 -3.76 22.18
C ILE A 758 -21.44 -4.41 22.21
N PHE A 759 -21.01 -5.03 21.11
CA PHE A 759 -19.69 -5.66 21.03
C PHE A 759 -18.56 -4.66 21.27
N VAL A 760 -18.59 -3.49 20.63
CA VAL A 760 -17.62 -2.41 20.84
C VAL A 760 -17.63 -1.92 22.30
N SER A 761 -18.81 -1.76 22.90
CA SER A 761 -18.96 -1.32 24.30
C SER A 761 -18.30 -2.31 25.26
N CYS A 762 -18.45 -3.62 25.00
CA CYS A 762 -17.77 -4.67 25.77
C CYS A 762 -16.25 -4.55 25.66
N LEU A 763 -15.71 -4.32 24.46
CA LEU A 763 -14.27 -4.14 24.27
C LEU A 763 -13.75 -2.87 24.94
N PHE A 764 -14.44 -1.73 24.82
CA PHE A 764 -14.08 -0.50 25.52
C PHE A 764 -14.08 -0.69 27.04
N LEU A 765 -15.06 -1.42 27.58
CA LEU A 765 -15.12 -1.74 29.00
C LEU A 765 -13.95 -2.63 29.44
N ILE A 766 -13.64 -3.69 28.69
CA ILE A 766 -12.50 -4.58 28.97
C ILE A 766 -11.19 -3.78 28.94
N LEU A 767 -10.96 -3.01 27.89
CA LEU A 767 -9.76 -2.19 27.71
C LEU A 767 -9.56 -1.22 28.89
N SER A 768 -10.60 -0.46 29.21
CA SER A 768 -10.52 0.61 30.22
C SER A 768 -10.44 0.06 31.63
N SER A 769 -11.23 -0.96 31.96
CA SER A 769 -11.20 -1.58 33.28
C SER A 769 -9.85 -2.25 33.55
N THR A 770 -9.27 -2.92 32.55
CA THR A 770 -7.97 -3.56 32.67
C THR A 770 -6.87 -2.52 32.88
N ALA A 771 -6.80 -1.49 32.04
CA ALA A 771 -5.81 -0.42 32.19
C ALA A 771 -5.98 0.35 33.52
N TYR A 772 -7.21 0.70 33.92
CA TYR A 772 -7.49 1.38 35.18
C TYR A 772 -7.15 0.51 36.39
N SER A 773 -7.35 -0.80 36.32
CA SER A 773 -7.02 -1.70 37.42
C SER A 773 -5.52 -1.73 37.75
N ALA A 774 -4.66 -1.38 36.79
CA ALA A 774 -3.21 -1.35 36.97
C ALA A 774 -2.69 -0.04 37.60
N VAL A 775 -3.29 1.10 37.27
CA VAL A 775 -2.71 2.43 37.62
C VAL A 775 -3.71 3.48 38.09
N GLY A 776 -5.00 3.17 38.10
CA GLY A 776 -6.07 4.07 38.57
C GLY A 776 -6.13 5.38 37.78
N CYS A 777 -6.15 6.50 38.50
CA CYS A 777 -6.24 7.83 37.90
C CYS A 777 -4.93 8.34 37.25
N GLN A 778 -3.85 7.55 37.26
CA GLN A 778 -2.55 7.94 36.69
C GLN A 778 -2.42 7.63 35.19
N ILE A 779 -3.46 7.11 34.54
CA ILE A 779 -3.47 6.96 33.09
C ILE A 779 -3.54 8.35 32.45
N SER A 780 -2.64 8.60 31.49
CA SER A 780 -2.71 9.77 30.63
C SER A 780 -4.04 9.77 29.84
N GLY A 781 -4.45 10.93 29.32
CA GLY A 781 -5.69 11.03 28.53
C GLY A 781 -5.75 10.10 27.30
N ASN A 782 -4.61 9.50 26.90
CA ASN A 782 -4.47 8.48 25.89
C ASN A 782 -3.59 7.34 26.43
N LEU A 783 -4.00 6.08 26.21
CA LEU A 783 -3.25 4.89 26.63
C LEU A 783 -1.83 4.85 26.07
N LEU A 784 -1.63 5.21 24.79
CA LEU A 784 -0.31 5.17 24.15
C LEU A 784 0.67 6.17 24.78
N PHE A 785 0.18 7.33 25.22
CA PHE A 785 1.01 8.31 25.93
C PHE A 785 1.34 7.87 27.36
N THR A 786 0.65 6.87 27.91
CA THR A 786 0.92 6.34 29.25
C THR A 786 2.11 5.38 29.24
N ILE A 787 2.27 4.61 28.16
CA ILE A 787 3.38 3.67 27.95
C ILE A 787 4.57 4.30 27.22
N TYR A 788 4.47 5.58 26.87
CA TYR A 788 5.51 6.27 26.12
C TYR A 788 6.69 6.61 27.05
N PRO A 789 7.91 6.13 26.77
CA PRO A 789 9.07 6.47 27.57
C PRO A 789 9.57 7.88 27.22
N ASP A 790 10.01 8.61 28.24
CA ASP A 790 10.73 9.87 28.06
C ASP A 790 12.09 9.59 27.38
N SER A 791 12.44 10.38 26.36
CA SER A 791 13.62 10.12 25.52
C SER A 791 14.95 10.25 26.25
N ALA A 792 15.00 11.01 27.36
CA ALA A 792 16.22 11.20 28.12
C ALA A 792 16.40 10.13 29.21
N THR A 793 15.31 9.73 29.86
CA THR A 793 15.34 8.80 30.99
C THR A 793 15.05 7.35 30.61
N GLY A 794 14.41 7.13 29.46
CA GLY A 794 13.89 5.84 29.02
C GLY A 794 12.78 5.30 29.93
N MET A 795 12.18 6.14 30.78
CA MET A 795 11.12 5.75 31.71
C MET A 795 9.78 6.30 31.23
N THR A 796 8.74 5.50 31.36
CA THR A 796 7.35 5.95 31.19
C THR A 796 6.96 6.96 32.26
N SER A 797 5.85 7.68 32.05
CA SER A 797 5.25 8.54 33.09
C SER A 797 4.86 7.77 34.36
N LEU A 798 4.79 6.45 34.27
CA LEU A 798 4.50 5.53 35.38
C LEU A 798 5.77 5.02 36.08
N GLY A 799 6.97 5.37 35.59
CA GLY A 799 8.24 5.07 36.23
C GLY A 799 8.83 3.68 35.94
N PHE A 800 8.30 2.96 34.95
CA PHE A 800 8.92 1.72 34.43
C PHE A 800 9.54 1.97 33.05
N LYS A 801 10.56 1.16 32.71
CA LYS A 801 11.25 1.19 31.41
C LYS A 801 10.52 0.40 30.35
#